data_AF-A0A552AS03-F1
#
_entry.id   AF-A0A552AS03-F1
#
_cell.length_a   1.000
_cell.length_b   1.000
_cell.length_c   1.000
_cell.angle_alpha   90.00
_cell.angle_beta   90.00
_cell.angle_gamma   90.00
#
_symmetry.space_group_name_H-M   'P 1'
#
loop_
_entity.id
_entity.type
_entity.pdbx_description
1 polymer ?
#
loop_
_entity_poly.entity_id
_entity_poly.type
_entity_poly.pdbx_seq_one_letter_code
_entity_poly.pdbx_strand_id
1 'polypeptide(L)'
;MLSFAIPSLIEPALAVGANNLGATFDATQNNVTFRVYSNAATHLEVWLYDQNLGAAEKFKLPLTQDSSSKIWSVSVPVSTLKAKGIKDTIYYGYRAWGPNWTYDPSWTQGSTVGFVRDVDGQGNRFNPNKLLLDPYAVEVSHDRLIPTAPGQTNGGIYVSGPEYRAFDTGSQAPKGIVLPLAQADIGNKPTRPFKDEIIYEVHLRGLTENDPDIPENLRGTYAGAALKAKYLKDLGVTAVEFLPLQSMQNDTNDAIASTAGDNYWGYDPYNYFAADRRYAADKTPGGPTQEFQQMTKAFHEQGLKVYVDVVYNHTGEEGVDSTGNISPIFTMRGLDNPTYYELSNDVRYYYSDNGVGPNLNTGNPVVRDLIIDSLAYWKDTLGVDGFRFDLAPVIGNDCQRGCFQFNKFNPENALNRMVKELPVRPANGGDGADLIAEPWAVTNYQMGNFPSGWAEWNDKFRDSFRKAQNRLGVENVPPNELATRFAGSRDLFQDDGRQPWHSVNFIVAHDGFTLRDVYNCNQKTNSQLTWDKGPSDGGTDNNLSWDQGGEPSLQRQATRTALALEMLSAGVPMMTGGDEMYRTQYCNNNMYNVDSAANWLNYDNIKEYPHFFNYSQKLLAFRNAHAALRPADFFKGTDNNGNGLKDLTWLRSDGNEPDSNYFSDPNQHFLAYRLDGSELGDGVQSIYVAYNSWSGNIQATLPPNLPGKQWYRVADTAGFMESQDNFNAPGSEELLTGSTYDVNGRSLLLLIEK
;
A
#
# COMPACT_ATOMS: atom_id res chain seq x y z
N MET A 1 -20.66 -33.00 46.25
CA MET A 1 -21.53 -33.31 45.09
C MET A 1 -22.37 -32.07 44.84
N LEU A 2 -22.31 -31.33 43.74
CA LEU A 2 -21.88 -31.62 42.38
C LEU A 2 -20.88 -30.56 41.89
N SER A 3 -19.84 -31.03 41.21
CA SER A 3 -18.96 -30.23 40.35
C SER A 3 -19.66 -30.08 39.01
N PHE A 4 -19.90 -28.86 38.55
CA PHE A 4 -20.20 -28.58 37.15
C PHE A 4 -18.89 -28.15 36.49
N ALA A 5 -18.31 -29.06 35.72
CA ALA A 5 -17.23 -28.76 34.81
C ALA A 5 -17.77 -27.87 33.69
N ILE A 6 -17.21 -26.67 33.58
CA ILE A 6 -17.35 -25.81 32.41
C ILE A 6 -16.60 -26.54 31.28
N PRO A 7 -17.21 -26.82 30.11
CA PRO A 7 -16.47 -27.36 28.99
C PRO A 7 -15.43 -26.32 28.57
N SER A 8 -14.17 -26.74 28.49
CA SER A 8 -13.12 -25.96 27.85
C SER A 8 -13.61 -25.51 26.49
N LEU A 9 -13.76 -24.20 26.30
CA LEU A 9 -13.88 -23.60 24.98
C LEU A 9 -12.68 -24.08 24.19
N ILE A 10 -12.95 -24.86 23.16
CA ILE A 10 -12.00 -25.18 22.10
C ILE A 10 -11.60 -23.82 21.54
N GLU A 11 -10.36 -23.39 21.78
CA GLU A 11 -9.77 -22.29 21.04
C GLU A 11 -9.91 -22.64 19.55
N PRO A 12 -10.55 -21.78 18.72
CA PRO A 12 -10.61 -22.06 17.30
C PRO A 12 -9.17 -22.15 16.79
N ALA A 13 -8.82 -23.29 16.20
CA ALA A 13 -7.56 -23.43 15.47
C ALA A 13 -7.41 -22.22 14.55
N LEU A 14 -6.27 -21.52 14.64
CA LEU A 14 -5.94 -20.42 13.74
C LEU A 14 -6.17 -20.90 12.30
N ALA A 15 -7.01 -20.20 11.54
CA ALA A 15 -7.44 -20.62 10.21
C ALA A 15 -6.32 -20.51 9.15
N VAL A 16 -5.26 -19.76 9.46
CA VAL A 16 -4.10 -19.55 8.60
C VAL A 16 -3.45 -20.89 8.22
N GLY A 17 -3.43 -21.19 6.93
CA GLY A 17 -2.80 -22.40 6.39
C GLY A 17 -3.52 -23.70 6.73
N ALA A 18 -4.77 -23.67 7.21
CA ALA A 18 -5.52 -24.86 7.63
C ALA A 18 -5.60 -25.93 6.53
N ASN A 19 -5.63 -25.50 5.27
CA ASN A 19 -5.72 -26.37 4.10
C ASN A 19 -4.37 -26.80 3.51
N ASN A 20 -3.26 -26.23 3.98
CA ASN A 20 -1.89 -26.46 3.49
C ASN A 20 -1.81 -26.44 1.94
N LEU A 21 -2.40 -25.43 1.30
CA LEU A 21 -2.36 -25.26 -0.16
C LEU A 21 -0.96 -24.88 -0.65
N GLY A 22 -0.72 -25.02 -1.96
CA GLY A 22 0.57 -24.80 -2.61
C GLY A 22 1.43 -26.05 -2.73
N ALA A 23 2.68 -25.85 -3.16
CA ALA A 23 3.68 -26.89 -3.28
C ALA A 23 4.69 -26.83 -2.12
N THR A 24 4.80 -27.90 -1.34
CA THR A 24 5.64 -27.93 -0.14
C THR A 24 6.50 -29.19 -0.06
N PHE A 25 7.73 -29.04 0.41
CA PHE A 25 8.55 -30.18 0.83
C PHE A 25 8.08 -30.73 2.17
N ASP A 26 8.20 -32.05 2.37
CA ASP A 26 8.17 -32.60 3.72
C ASP A 26 9.40 -32.14 4.54
N ALA A 27 9.35 -32.36 5.86
CA ALA A 27 10.42 -31.94 6.77
C ALA A 27 11.81 -32.53 6.43
N THR A 28 11.86 -33.65 5.71
CA THR A 28 13.10 -34.31 5.27
C THR A 28 13.53 -33.93 3.85
N GLN A 29 12.72 -33.12 3.16
CA GLN A 29 12.84 -32.76 1.75
C GLN A 29 12.93 -33.97 0.81
N ASN A 30 12.37 -35.11 1.22
CA ASN A 30 12.37 -36.34 0.41
C ASN A 30 11.11 -36.48 -0.44
N ASN A 31 10.04 -35.79 -0.08
CA ASN A 31 8.80 -35.72 -0.84
C ASN A 31 8.38 -34.27 -1.04
N VAL A 32 7.73 -34.02 -2.17
CA VAL A 32 7.00 -32.78 -2.44
C VAL A 32 5.53 -33.12 -2.54
N THR A 33 4.69 -32.31 -1.90
CA THR A 33 3.23 -32.40 -2.00
C THR A 33 2.71 -31.15 -2.70
N PHE A 34 1.90 -31.36 -3.75
CA PHE A 34 1.19 -30.31 -4.46
C PHE A 34 -0.27 -30.34 -4.02
N ARG A 35 -0.82 -29.20 -3.59
CA ARG A 35 -2.20 -29.05 -3.15
C ARG A 35 -2.82 -27.81 -3.76
N VAL A 36 -3.93 -27.96 -4.49
CA VAL A 36 -4.61 -26.85 -5.15
C VAL A 36 -6.13 -27.00 -5.01
N TYR A 37 -6.82 -25.90 -4.79
CA TYR A 37 -8.28 -25.89 -4.73
C TYR A 37 -8.89 -25.77 -6.12
N SER A 38 -9.89 -26.60 -6.40
CA SER A 38 -10.86 -26.36 -7.48
C SER A 38 -12.14 -27.14 -7.21
N ASN A 39 -13.25 -26.42 -7.12
CA ASN A 39 -14.58 -27.01 -6.92
C ASN A 39 -15.13 -27.62 -8.21
N ALA A 40 -14.95 -26.93 -9.34
CA ALA A 40 -15.56 -27.32 -10.61
C ALA A 40 -14.69 -28.19 -11.52
N ALA A 41 -13.39 -28.37 -11.21
CA ALA A 41 -12.54 -29.25 -12.01
C ALA A 41 -13.05 -30.70 -11.97
N THR A 42 -12.93 -31.39 -13.10
CA THR A 42 -13.27 -32.82 -13.27
C THR A 42 -12.01 -33.70 -13.41
N HIS A 43 -10.90 -33.10 -13.80
CA HIS A 43 -9.57 -33.71 -13.82
C HIS A 43 -8.53 -32.60 -13.65
N LEU A 44 -7.46 -32.87 -12.90
CA LEU A 44 -6.41 -31.90 -12.64
C LEU A 44 -5.05 -32.62 -12.60
N GLU A 45 -4.08 -32.05 -13.30
CA GLU A 45 -2.72 -32.57 -13.37
C GLU A 45 -1.70 -31.51 -12.94
N VAL A 46 -0.68 -31.90 -12.20
CA VAL A 46 0.54 -31.10 -12.03
C VAL A 46 1.53 -31.49 -13.11
N TRP A 47 2.11 -30.49 -13.76
CA TRP A 47 3.09 -30.61 -14.84
C TRP A 47 4.42 -30.07 -14.34
N LEU A 48 5.48 -30.86 -14.48
CA LEU A 48 6.77 -30.61 -13.84
C LEU A 48 7.86 -30.41 -14.88
N TYR A 49 8.69 -29.39 -14.69
CA TYR A 49 9.69 -28.93 -15.64
C TYR A 49 11.08 -28.87 -14.97
N ASP A 50 12.14 -29.10 -15.75
CA ASP A 50 13.53 -28.88 -15.31
C ASP A 50 14.04 -27.46 -15.62
N GLN A 51 13.27 -26.69 -16.39
CA GLN A 51 13.55 -25.32 -16.82
C GLN A 51 12.28 -24.49 -16.72
N ASN A 52 12.41 -23.20 -16.45
CA ASN A 52 11.28 -22.27 -16.38
C ASN A 52 10.64 -22.01 -17.75
N LEU A 53 11.45 -21.89 -18.80
CA LEU A 53 11.04 -21.39 -20.12
C LEU A 53 11.61 -22.26 -21.26
N GLY A 54 10.85 -22.38 -22.35
CA GLY A 54 11.25 -23.00 -23.61
C GLY A 54 11.24 -24.53 -23.64
N ALA A 55 11.30 -25.20 -22.49
CA ALA A 55 11.28 -26.65 -22.40
C ALA A 55 9.85 -27.22 -22.30
N ALA A 56 9.67 -28.44 -22.82
CA ALA A 56 8.51 -29.27 -22.48
C ALA A 56 8.62 -29.79 -21.04
N GLU A 57 7.51 -30.22 -20.48
CA GLU A 57 7.48 -30.89 -19.19
C GLU A 57 8.33 -32.17 -19.22
N LYS A 58 8.92 -32.53 -18.08
CA LYS A 58 9.57 -33.84 -17.90
C LYS A 58 8.54 -34.93 -17.70
N PHE A 59 7.50 -34.62 -16.94
CA PHE A 59 6.37 -35.51 -16.71
C PHE A 59 5.23 -34.76 -16.01
N LYS A 60 4.10 -35.45 -15.90
CA LYS A 60 2.87 -34.99 -15.28
C LYS A 60 2.29 -36.05 -14.36
N LEU A 61 1.55 -35.62 -13.34
CA LEU A 61 0.88 -36.49 -12.37
C LEU A 61 -0.57 -36.05 -12.22
N PRO A 62 -1.55 -36.99 -12.27
CA PRO A 62 -2.92 -36.67 -11.91
C PRO A 62 -3.01 -36.42 -10.39
N LEU A 63 -3.81 -35.43 -10.00
CA LEU A 63 -4.13 -35.16 -8.61
C LEU A 63 -5.42 -35.90 -8.23
N THR A 64 -5.57 -36.19 -6.93
CA THR A 64 -6.80 -36.77 -6.38
C THR A 64 -7.56 -35.70 -5.61
N GLN A 65 -8.85 -35.52 -5.92
CA GLN A 65 -9.72 -34.61 -5.18
C GLN A 65 -10.19 -35.24 -3.88
N ASP A 66 -10.04 -34.51 -2.78
CA ASP A 66 -10.79 -34.75 -1.56
C ASP A 66 -12.21 -34.20 -1.71
N SER A 67 -13.21 -35.07 -1.60
CA SER A 67 -14.60 -34.71 -1.89
C SER A 67 -15.21 -33.72 -0.90
N SER A 68 -14.64 -33.60 0.31
CA SER A 68 -15.13 -32.73 1.38
C SER A 68 -14.58 -31.31 1.28
N SER A 69 -13.26 -31.19 1.09
CA SER A 69 -12.54 -29.92 1.02
C SER A 69 -12.43 -29.36 -0.40
N LYS A 70 -12.68 -30.19 -1.42
CA LYS A 70 -12.45 -29.89 -2.85
C LYS A 70 -10.98 -29.59 -3.20
N ILE A 71 -10.07 -29.96 -2.31
CA ILE A 71 -8.63 -29.84 -2.54
C ILE A 71 -8.15 -31.03 -3.35
N TRP A 72 -7.45 -30.75 -4.44
CA TRP A 72 -6.75 -31.72 -5.25
C TRP A 72 -5.32 -31.85 -4.73
N SER A 73 -4.82 -33.09 -4.58
CA SER A 73 -3.46 -33.31 -4.09
C SER A 73 -2.74 -34.50 -4.72
N VAL A 74 -1.40 -34.42 -4.73
CA VAL A 74 -0.50 -35.52 -5.01
C VAL A 74 0.83 -35.31 -4.27
N SER A 75 1.39 -36.38 -3.70
CA SER A 75 2.74 -36.38 -3.13
C SER A 75 3.67 -37.24 -3.97
N VAL A 76 4.86 -36.74 -4.27
CA VAL A 76 5.85 -37.42 -5.10
C VAL A 76 7.23 -37.40 -4.44
N PRO A 77 7.95 -38.54 -4.39
CA PRO A 77 9.32 -38.58 -3.92
C PRO A 77 10.25 -37.75 -4.82
N VAL A 78 11.14 -36.97 -4.21
CA VAL A 78 12.16 -36.18 -4.90
C VAL A 78 13.10 -37.09 -5.72
N SER A 79 13.35 -38.32 -5.25
CA SER A 79 14.10 -39.33 -6.01
C SER A 79 13.42 -39.68 -7.34
N THR A 80 12.08 -39.73 -7.38
CA THR A 80 11.30 -39.93 -8.60
C THR A 80 11.42 -38.72 -9.53
N LEU A 81 11.37 -37.50 -9.00
CA LEU A 81 11.57 -36.27 -9.78
C LEU A 81 12.95 -36.29 -10.46
N LYS A 82 14.00 -36.63 -9.70
CA LYS A 82 15.38 -36.76 -10.20
C LYS A 82 15.52 -37.83 -11.28
N ALA A 83 14.91 -38.99 -11.07
CA ALA A 83 14.90 -40.07 -12.06
C ALA A 83 14.19 -39.69 -13.37
N LYS A 84 13.26 -38.73 -13.32
CA LYS A 84 12.57 -38.15 -14.48
C LYS A 84 13.30 -36.96 -15.11
N GLY A 85 14.48 -36.61 -14.61
CA GLY A 85 15.34 -35.58 -15.20
C GLY A 85 15.16 -34.17 -14.63
N ILE A 86 14.44 -34.01 -13.51
CA ILE A 86 14.42 -32.76 -12.74
C ILE A 86 15.65 -32.76 -11.83
N LYS A 87 16.65 -31.96 -12.17
CA LYS A 87 17.98 -32.04 -11.53
C LYS A 87 18.03 -31.31 -10.19
N ASP A 88 17.74 -30.01 -10.24
CA ASP A 88 17.98 -29.08 -9.13
C ASP A 88 16.65 -28.44 -8.70
N THR A 89 16.12 -27.53 -9.51
CA THR A 89 14.88 -26.80 -9.22
C THR A 89 13.66 -27.53 -9.77
N ILE A 90 12.58 -27.54 -8.99
CA ILE A 90 11.28 -28.08 -9.40
C ILE A 90 10.41 -26.91 -9.84
N TYR A 91 10.30 -26.72 -11.16
CA TYR A 91 9.33 -25.79 -11.74
C TYR A 91 8.04 -26.54 -12.01
N TYR A 92 6.90 -25.92 -11.73
CA TYR A 92 5.60 -26.56 -11.89
C TYR A 92 4.50 -25.60 -12.34
N GLY A 93 3.43 -26.20 -12.86
CA GLY A 93 2.14 -25.57 -13.10
C GLY A 93 1.05 -26.63 -13.22
N TYR A 94 -0.20 -26.21 -13.33
CA TYR A 94 -1.35 -27.11 -13.43
C TYR A 94 -1.98 -27.07 -14.82
N ARG A 95 -2.66 -28.17 -15.19
CA ARG A 95 -3.69 -28.17 -16.23
C ARG A 95 -4.96 -28.73 -15.64
N ALA A 96 -6.07 -28.03 -15.89
CA ALA A 96 -7.37 -28.39 -15.35
C ALA A 96 -8.40 -28.56 -16.48
N TRP A 97 -9.25 -29.57 -16.30
CA TRP A 97 -10.42 -29.86 -17.14
C TRP A 97 -11.67 -29.68 -16.30
N GLY A 98 -12.79 -29.35 -16.95
CA GLY A 98 -14.06 -29.12 -16.26
C GLY A 98 -15.25 -29.19 -17.21
N PRO A 99 -16.44 -28.76 -16.78
CA PRO A 99 -17.66 -29.01 -17.54
C PRO A 99 -17.70 -28.35 -18.94
N ASN A 100 -16.98 -27.24 -19.14
CA ASN A 100 -16.88 -26.58 -20.45
C ASN A 100 -15.80 -27.20 -21.38
N TRP A 101 -14.90 -28.02 -20.81
CA TRP A 101 -13.87 -28.76 -21.54
C TRP A 101 -13.56 -30.07 -20.81
N THR A 102 -14.24 -31.14 -21.23
CA THR A 102 -14.22 -32.43 -20.52
C THR A 102 -12.90 -33.17 -20.73
N TYR A 103 -12.43 -33.87 -19.70
CA TYR A 103 -11.26 -34.74 -19.82
C TYR A 103 -11.53 -35.91 -20.78
N ASP A 104 -10.64 -36.07 -21.75
CA ASP A 104 -10.59 -37.21 -22.67
C ASP A 104 -9.15 -37.73 -22.67
N PRO A 105 -8.90 -39.02 -22.39
CA PRO A 105 -7.55 -39.59 -22.38
C PRO A 105 -6.78 -39.48 -23.71
N SER A 106 -7.47 -39.21 -24.83
CA SER A 106 -6.86 -38.97 -26.15
C SER A 106 -6.44 -37.51 -26.39
N TRP A 107 -6.76 -36.60 -25.46
CA TRP A 107 -6.29 -35.22 -25.53
C TRP A 107 -4.76 -35.16 -25.51
N THR A 108 -4.20 -34.32 -26.38
CA THR A 108 -2.78 -33.96 -26.41
C THR A 108 -2.63 -32.45 -26.34
N GLN A 109 -1.45 -31.98 -25.93
CA GLN A 109 -1.12 -30.56 -25.86
C GLN A 109 -1.44 -29.86 -27.19
N GLY A 110 -2.24 -28.80 -27.11
CA GLY A 110 -2.67 -28.02 -28.25
C GLY A 110 -3.86 -28.59 -29.05
N SER A 111 -4.45 -29.70 -28.59
CA SER A 111 -5.64 -30.26 -29.23
C SER A 111 -6.94 -29.64 -28.69
N THR A 112 -8.04 -29.78 -29.44
CA THR A 112 -9.40 -29.37 -29.04
C THR A 112 -10.26 -30.53 -28.56
N VAL A 113 -9.67 -31.71 -28.34
CA VAL A 113 -10.41 -32.90 -27.87
C VAL A 113 -11.06 -32.60 -26.52
N GLY A 114 -12.35 -32.93 -26.39
CA GLY A 114 -13.15 -32.67 -25.18
C GLY A 114 -13.67 -31.23 -25.05
N PHE A 115 -13.35 -30.32 -25.97
CA PHE A 115 -13.87 -28.95 -25.94
C PHE A 115 -15.39 -28.93 -26.15
N VAL A 116 -16.10 -28.21 -25.29
CA VAL A 116 -17.55 -27.95 -25.43
C VAL A 116 -17.81 -26.49 -25.75
N ARG A 117 -17.20 -25.58 -24.97
CA ARG A 117 -17.32 -24.11 -25.11
C ARG A 117 -16.27 -23.40 -24.24
N ASP A 118 -15.96 -22.14 -24.56
CA ASP A 118 -14.98 -21.35 -23.79
C ASP A 118 -15.50 -20.93 -22.41
N VAL A 119 -16.81 -20.70 -22.26
CA VAL A 119 -17.48 -20.45 -20.98
C VAL A 119 -18.84 -21.15 -20.92
N ASP A 120 -19.16 -21.83 -19.81
CA ASP A 120 -20.44 -22.51 -19.65
C ASP A 120 -21.50 -21.71 -18.87
N GLY A 121 -22.67 -22.33 -18.66
CA GLY A 121 -23.80 -21.71 -17.95
C GLY A 121 -23.58 -21.51 -16.45
N GLN A 122 -22.47 -22.00 -15.89
CA GLN A 122 -22.02 -21.75 -14.52
C GLN A 122 -20.83 -20.79 -14.46
N GLY A 123 -20.36 -20.29 -15.62
CA GLY A 123 -19.20 -19.41 -15.71
C GLY A 123 -17.86 -20.14 -15.67
N ASN A 124 -17.82 -21.47 -15.84
CA ASN A 124 -16.56 -22.21 -15.88
C ASN A 124 -15.78 -21.89 -17.15
N ARG A 125 -14.47 -21.67 -17.04
CA ARG A 125 -13.55 -21.27 -18.12
C ARG A 125 -12.32 -22.18 -18.22
N PHE A 126 -12.48 -23.47 -17.99
CA PHE A 126 -11.37 -24.43 -18.06
C PHE A 126 -10.81 -24.49 -19.48
N ASN A 127 -9.48 -24.47 -19.60
CA ASN A 127 -8.78 -24.74 -20.84
C ASN A 127 -7.47 -25.49 -20.54
N PRO A 128 -7.41 -26.81 -20.81
CA PRO A 128 -6.25 -27.62 -20.51
C PRO A 128 -5.04 -27.28 -21.39
N ASN A 129 -5.20 -26.56 -22.51
CA ASN A 129 -4.05 -26.09 -23.29
C ASN A 129 -3.30 -24.95 -22.59
N LYS A 130 -3.90 -24.34 -21.57
CA LYS A 130 -3.25 -23.29 -20.78
C LYS A 130 -2.62 -23.91 -19.54
N LEU A 131 -1.31 -23.76 -19.41
CA LEU A 131 -0.62 -24.06 -18.16
C LEU A 131 -0.94 -22.95 -17.16
N LEU A 132 -1.33 -23.36 -15.94
CA LEU A 132 -1.83 -22.51 -14.89
C LEU A 132 -0.78 -22.38 -13.78
N LEU A 133 -0.46 -21.15 -13.40
CA LEU A 133 0.33 -20.85 -12.21
C LEU A 133 -0.49 -21.18 -10.96
N ASP A 134 0.18 -21.70 -9.92
CA ASP A 134 -0.43 -21.94 -8.61
C ASP A 134 -0.70 -20.60 -7.90
N PRO A 135 -1.93 -20.31 -7.46
CA PRO A 135 -2.22 -19.14 -6.62
C PRO A 135 -1.41 -19.08 -5.32
N TYR A 136 -0.93 -20.23 -4.83
CA TYR A 136 -0.09 -20.37 -3.63
C TYR A 136 1.41 -20.57 -3.96
N ALA A 137 1.86 -20.34 -5.19
CA ALA A 137 3.28 -20.36 -5.50
C ALA A 137 3.99 -19.23 -4.72
N VAL A 138 4.94 -19.60 -3.86
CA VAL A 138 5.75 -18.65 -3.06
C VAL A 138 6.82 -17.93 -3.86
N GLU A 139 7.03 -18.34 -5.12
CA GLU A 139 7.90 -17.68 -6.07
C GLU A 139 7.48 -18.02 -7.51
N VAL A 140 7.55 -17.04 -8.41
CA VAL A 140 7.22 -17.15 -9.83
C VAL A 140 8.48 -17.03 -10.68
N SER A 141 8.62 -17.85 -11.72
CA SER A 141 9.87 -17.95 -12.48
C SER A 141 10.17 -16.77 -13.41
N HIS A 142 9.15 -16.14 -13.98
CA HIS A 142 9.18 -15.03 -14.92
C HIS A 142 7.73 -14.56 -15.16
N ASP A 143 7.53 -13.40 -15.76
CA ASP A 143 6.19 -12.89 -16.06
C ASP A 143 5.51 -13.56 -17.26
N ARG A 144 4.22 -13.29 -17.44
CA ARG A 144 3.47 -13.77 -18.61
C ARG A 144 4.00 -13.19 -19.92
N LEU A 145 4.39 -11.91 -19.94
CA LEU A 145 5.05 -11.25 -21.07
C LEU A 145 6.51 -11.00 -20.70
N ILE A 146 7.42 -11.36 -21.60
CA ILE A 146 8.85 -11.11 -21.45
C ILE A 146 9.42 -10.60 -22.79
N PRO A 147 10.45 -9.71 -22.79
CA PRO A 147 10.97 -9.11 -24.02
C PRO A 147 11.58 -10.10 -25.02
N THR A 148 12.04 -11.26 -24.54
CA THR A 148 12.96 -12.13 -25.27
C THR A 148 12.31 -13.37 -25.90
N ALA A 149 11.01 -13.61 -25.71
CA ALA A 149 10.32 -14.81 -26.18
C ALA A 149 9.36 -14.54 -27.37
N PRO A 150 9.54 -15.21 -28.54
CA PRO A 150 8.62 -15.10 -29.67
C PRO A 150 7.19 -15.50 -29.29
N GLY A 151 6.23 -14.58 -29.49
CA GLY A 151 4.81 -14.81 -29.19
C GLY A 151 4.37 -14.40 -27.77
N GLN A 152 5.29 -14.00 -26.88
CA GLN A 152 4.97 -13.48 -25.54
C GLN A 152 4.97 -11.95 -25.47
N THR A 153 5.20 -11.25 -26.57
CA THR A 153 5.24 -9.78 -26.57
C THR A 153 3.85 -9.12 -26.61
N ASN A 154 2.78 -9.88 -26.89
CA ASN A 154 1.41 -9.35 -27.00
C ASN A 154 0.35 -10.18 -26.26
N GLY A 155 0.74 -11.20 -25.50
CA GLY A 155 -0.14 -11.99 -24.63
C GLY A 155 -1.16 -12.90 -25.30
N GLY A 156 -1.31 -12.87 -26.63
CA GLY A 156 -2.37 -13.60 -27.34
C GLY A 156 -2.40 -15.10 -27.07
N ILE A 157 -1.24 -15.72 -26.81
CA ILE A 157 -1.12 -17.15 -26.51
C ILE A 157 -1.89 -17.59 -25.27
N TYR A 158 -2.15 -16.70 -24.31
CA TYR A 158 -2.87 -16.99 -23.06
C TYR A 158 -4.39 -16.86 -23.21
N VAL A 159 -4.85 -16.31 -24.34
CA VAL A 159 -6.26 -16.02 -24.56
C VAL A 159 -7.03 -17.29 -24.97
N SER A 160 -8.30 -17.37 -24.57
CA SER A 160 -9.25 -18.40 -25.03
C SER A 160 -9.80 -18.10 -26.43
N GLY A 161 -10.91 -18.72 -26.83
CA GLY A 161 -11.59 -18.40 -28.08
C GLY A 161 -11.04 -19.13 -29.31
N PRO A 162 -11.69 -18.97 -30.48
CA PRO A 162 -11.41 -19.79 -31.67
C PRO A 162 -9.98 -19.78 -32.17
N GLU A 163 -9.31 -18.65 -32.05
CA GLU A 163 -7.96 -18.45 -32.56
C GLU A 163 -6.90 -19.06 -31.63
N TYR A 164 -7.05 -18.89 -30.31
CA TYR A 164 -5.99 -19.19 -29.35
C TYR A 164 -6.31 -20.33 -28.37
N ARG A 165 -7.55 -20.85 -28.29
CA ARG A 165 -7.89 -21.88 -27.28
C ARG A 165 -7.05 -23.15 -27.39
N ALA A 166 -6.59 -23.48 -28.60
CA ALA A 166 -5.78 -24.65 -28.91
C ALA A 166 -4.28 -24.36 -28.82
N PHE A 167 -3.87 -23.14 -28.47
CA PHE A 167 -2.45 -22.84 -28.27
C PHE A 167 -1.99 -23.38 -26.93
N ASP A 168 -0.96 -24.25 -26.94
CA ASP A 168 -0.33 -24.75 -25.72
C ASP A 168 0.63 -23.72 -25.12
N THR A 169 0.35 -23.25 -23.91
CA THR A 169 1.22 -22.31 -23.20
C THR A 169 2.29 -23.00 -22.34
N GLY A 170 2.36 -24.34 -22.30
CA GLY A 170 3.24 -25.08 -21.39
C GLY A 170 4.71 -24.65 -21.37
N SER A 171 5.34 -24.52 -22.54
CA SER A 171 6.74 -24.07 -22.64
C SER A 171 6.94 -22.58 -22.41
N GLN A 172 5.86 -21.82 -22.20
CA GLN A 172 5.85 -20.36 -22.26
C GLN A 172 5.38 -19.70 -20.96
N ALA A 173 4.32 -20.23 -20.36
CA ALA A 173 3.68 -19.69 -19.18
C ALA A 173 4.62 -19.60 -17.97
N PRO A 174 4.37 -18.64 -17.06
CA PRO A 174 5.06 -18.59 -15.77
C PRO A 174 4.96 -19.94 -15.03
N LYS A 175 6.01 -20.30 -14.32
CA LYS A 175 6.05 -21.51 -13.47
C LYS A 175 6.13 -21.11 -12.01
N GLY A 176 5.41 -21.84 -11.17
CA GLY A 176 5.68 -21.84 -9.73
C GLY A 176 7.01 -22.55 -9.46
N ILE A 177 7.70 -22.13 -8.40
CA ILE A 177 8.93 -22.77 -7.94
C ILE A 177 8.66 -23.41 -6.59
N VAL A 178 9.02 -24.69 -6.44
CA VAL A 178 8.97 -25.35 -5.13
C VAL A 178 10.21 -24.94 -4.34
N LEU A 179 10.02 -24.21 -3.25
CA LEU A 179 11.10 -23.79 -2.36
C LEU A 179 11.14 -24.65 -1.10
N PRO A 180 12.35 -24.94 -0.58
CA PRO A 180 12.48 -25.45 0.78
C PRO A 180 11.96 -24.40 1.77
N LEU A 181 11.40 -24.85 2.89
CA LEU A 181 11.06 -24.01 4.04
C LEU A 181 12.35 -23.52 4.70
N ALA A 182 13.07 -22.60 4.06
CA ALA A 182 14.19 -21.90 4.68
C ALA A 182 13.69 -20.55 5.18
N GLN A 183 13.68 -20.37 6.49
CA GLN A 183 13.49 -19.06 7.13
C GLN A 183 14.87 -18.40 7.18
N ALA A 184 15.12 -17.40 6.34
CA ALA A 184 16.20 -16.48 6.64
C ALA A 184 15.84 -15.69 7.90
N ASP A 185 16.86 -15.26 8.64
CA ASP A 185 16.67 -14.37 9.80
C ASP A 185 16.10 -13.03 9.31
N ILE A 186 14.85 -12.75 9.64
CA ILE A 186 14.17 -11.48 9.33
C ILE A 186 14.46 -10.39 10.38
N GLY A 187 15.31 -10.66 11.38
CA GLY A 187 15.58 -9.75 12.48
C GLY A 187 14.42 -9.60 13.47
N ASN A 188 14.55 -8.66 14.41
CA ASN A 188 13.52 -8.39 15.41
C ASN A 188 12.56 -7.30 14.92
N LYS A 189 11.29 -7.64 14.75
CA LYS A 189 10.26 -6.67 14.38
C LYS A 189 10.14 -5.53 15.39
N PRO A 190 10.01 -4.27 14.96
CA PRO A 190 9.68 -3.16 15.85
C PRO A 190 8.31 -3.35 16.52
N THR A 191 8.25 -3.10 17.82
CA THR A 191 7.01 -3.18 18.63
C THR A 191 6.39 -1.81 18.91
N ARG A 192 6.87 -0.76 18.24
CA ARG A 192 6.41 0.62 18.43
C ARG A 192 4.90 0.75 18.12
N PRO A 193 4.10 1.48 18.90
CA PRO A 193 2.69 1.69 18.60
C PRO A 193 2.47 2.48 17.32
N PHE A 194 1.35 2.23 16.63
CA PHE A 194 1.03 2.89 15.35
C PHE A 194 0.96 4.43 15.46
N LYS A 195 0.50 4.98 16.60
CA LYS A 195 0.45 6.43 16.83
C LYS A 195 1.81 7.15 16.75
N ASP A 196 2.91 6.40 16.95
CA ASP A 196 4.28 6.93 16.93
C ASP A 196 4.95 6.69 15.56
N GLU A 197 4.18 6.27 14.55
CA GLU A 197 4.66 6.10 13.19
C GLU A 197 4.71 7.42 12.40
N ILE A 198 5.66 7.47 11.48
CA ILE A 198 5.78 8.41 10.36
C ILE A 198 6.07 7.51 9.16
N ILE A 199 5.09 7.41 8.26
CA ILE A 199 5.11 6.50 7.12
C ILE A 199 5.79 7.20 5.94
N TYR A 200 6.68 6.49 5.26
CA TYR A 200 7.37 6.93 4.05
C TYR A 200 6.95 6.04 2.87
N GLU A 201 6.01 6.50 2.06
CA GLU A 201 5.52 5.78 0.88
C GLU A 201 6.55 5.88 -0.26
N VAL A 202 7.01 4.76 -0.81
CA VAL A 202 8.00 4.79 -1.90
C VAL A 202 7.90 3.57 -2.82
N HIS A 203 8.19 3.76 -4.10
CA HIS A 203 8.39 2.65 -5.02
C HIS A 203 9.76 2.00 -4.78
N LEU A 204 9.81 0.67 -4.59
CA LEU A 204 11.05 -0.06 -4.28
C LEU A 204 12.15 0.17 -5.33
N ARG A 205 11.85 -0.02 -6.63
CA ARG A 205 12.78 0.28 -7.72
C ARG A 205 13.26 1.74 -7.70
N GLY A 206 12.32 2.69 -7.76
CA GLY A 206 12.61 4.12 -7.74
C GLY A 206 13.37 4.63 -6.50
N LEU A 207 13.34 3.93 -5.36
CA LEU A 207 14.11 4.30 -4.17
C LEU A 207 15.62 4.34 -4.46
N THR A 208 16.14 3.44 -5.30
CA THR A 208 17.60 3.32 -5.51
C THR A 208 18.05 3.24 -6.96
N GLU A 209 17.12 3.15 -7.94
CA GLU A 209 17.51 2.96 -9.35
C GLU A 209 18.43 4.08 -9.86
N ASN A 210 18.17 5.33 -9.47
CA ASN A 210 18.98 6.49 -9.86
C ASN A 210 20.03 6.89 -8.81
N ASP A 211 20.31 6.06 -7.81
CA ASP A 211 21.23 6.43 -6.73
C ASP A 211 22.69 6.08 -7.06
N PRO A 212 23.57 7.07 -7.26
CA PRO A 212 24.98 6.80 -7.52
C PRO A 212 25.71 6.12 -6.35
N ASP A 213 25.22 6.24 -5.12
CA ASP A 213 25.85 5.67 -3.92
C ASP A 213 25.56 4.16 -3.75
N ILE A 214 24.62 3.63 -4.52
CA ILE A 214 24.30 2.19 -4.55
C ILE A 214 25.10 1.51 -5.67
N PRO A 215 25.74 0.35 -5.42
CA PRO A 215 26.38 -0.43 -6.47
C PRO A 215 25.41 -0.72 -7.62
N GLU A 216 25.87 -0.54 -8.86
CA GLU A 216 25.01 -0.60 -10.06
C GLU A 216 24.19 -1.88 -10.15
N ASN A 217 24.75 -3.03 -9.79
CA ASN A 217 24.07 -4.33 -9.83
C ASN A 217 23.01 -4.53 -8.73
N LEU A 218 22.89 -3.61 -7.78
CA LEU A 218 21.91 -3.63 -6.68
C LEU A 218 20.89 -2.49 -6.80
N ARG A 219 21.05 -1.56 -7.75
CA ARG A 219 20.11 -0.45 -7.94
C ARG A 219 18.73 -0.97 -8.31
N GLY A 220 17.72 -0.38 -7.68
CA GLY A 220 16.32 -0.71 -7.89
C GLY A 220 15.92 -2.12 -7.45
N THR A 221 16.64 -2.71 -6.51
CA THR A 221 16.38 -4.06 -5.98
C THR A 221 16.11 -4.07 -4.48
N TYR A 222 15.63 -5.20 -3.94
CA TYR A 222 15.50 -5.44 -2.50
C TYR A 222 16.84 -5.24 -1.78
N ALA A 223 17.94 -5.75 -2.34
CA ALA A 223 19.27 -5.54 -1.80
C ALA A 223 19.69 -4.06 -1.82
N GLY A 224 19.33 -3.30 -2.86
CA GLY A 224 19.53 -1.86 -2.93
C GLY A 224 18.73 -1.12 -1.86
N ALA A 225 17.45 -1.45 -1.69
CA ALA A 225 16.59 -0.88 -0.67
C ALA A 225 17.10 -1.16 0.75
N ALA A 226 17.66 -2.35 1.01
CA ALA A 226 18.28 -2.69 2.29
C ALA A 226 19.41 -1.70 2.67
N LEU A 227 20.20 -1.25 1.70
CA LEU A 227 21.27 -0.26 1.90
C LEU A 227 20.74 1.15 2.23
N LYS A 228 19.45 1.43 1.96
CA LYS A 228 18.79 2.70 2.30
C LYS A 228 18.13 2.74 3.67
N ALA A 229 18.09 1.64 4.41
CA ALA A 229 17.52 1.61 5.76
C ALA A 229 18.14 2.69 6.68
N LYS A 230 19.47 2.87 6.64
CA LYS A 230 20.14 3.91 7.42
C LYS A 230 19.75 5.33 6.98
N TYR A 231 19.65 5.58 5.68
CA TYR A 231 19.23 6.89 5.17
C TYR A 231 17.84 7.27 5.69
N LEU A 232 16.88 6.34 5.62
CA LEU A 232 15.51 6.57 6.10
C LEU A 232 15.46 6.75 7.62
N LYS A 233 16.27 5.99 8.36
CA LYS A 233 16.44 6.18 9.80
C LYS A 233 16.99 7.57 10.14
N ASP A 234 18.00 8.03 9.40
CA ASP A 234 18.63 9.33 9.60
C ASP A 234 17.69 10.48 9.19
N LEU A 235 16.85 10.29 8.16
CA LEU A 235 15.78 11.24 7.78
C LEU A 235 14.77 11.43 8.91
N GLY A 236 14.50 10.39 9.70
CA GLY A 236 13.63 10.44 10.88
C GLY A 236 12.25 9.80 10.66
N VAL A 237 12.03 9.11 9.54
CA VAL A 237 10.84 8.28 9.36
C VAL A 237 10.96 7.01 10.20
N THR A 238 9.85 6.34 10.43
CA THR A 238 9.81 5.18 11.33
C THR A 238 9.21 3.94 10.69
N ALA A 239 8.46 4.09 9.59
CA ALA A 239 8.03 3.01 8.72
C ALA A 239 8.28 3.37 7.25
N VAL A 240 8.64 2.38 6.44
CA VAL A 240 8.59 2.48 4.97
C VAL A 240 7.36 1.74 4.48
N GLU A 241 6.59 2.35 3.59
CA GLU A 241 5.49 1.70 2.88
C GLU A 241 5.89 1.56 1.42
N PHE A 242 6.12 0.32 0.99
CA PHE A 242 6.44 0.06 -0.40
C PHE A 242 5.16 -0.07 -1.22
N LEU A 243 5.14 0.55 -2.41
CA LEU A 243 4.18 0.22 -3.48
C LEU A 243 4.22 -1.31 -3.79
N PRO A 244 3.21 -1.85 -4.50
CA PRO A 244 3.03 -3.29 -4.66
C PRO A 244 4.31 -4.08 -4.98
N LEU A 245 4.54 -5.13 -4.18
CA LEU A 245 5.69 -6.04 -4.29
C LEU A 245 5.29 -7.49 -4.60
N GLN A 246 3.99 -7.76 -4.68
CA GLN A 246 3.45 -9.04 -5.13
C GLN A 246 3.70 -9.20 -6.64
N SER A 247 4.00 -10.42 -7.10
CA SER A 247 4.34 -10.69 -8.50
C SER A 247 3.25 -10.17 -9.46
N MET A 248 3.69 -9.32 -10.40
CA MET A 248 2.86 -8.62 -11.38
C MET A 248 3.57 -8.56 -12.73
N GLN A 249 2.90 -8.07 -13.78
CA GLN A 249 3.56 -7.91 -15.09
C GLN A 249 4.44 -6.66 -15.09
N ASN A 250 5.77 -6.82 -15.16
CA ASN A 250 6.73 -5.73 -15.27
C ASN A 250 8.06 -6.10 -15.99
N ASP A 251 8.30 -7.37 -16.35
CA ASP A 251 9.52 -7.83 -17.05
C ASP A 251 9.69 -7.15 -18.43
N THR A 252 8.61 -6.60 -18.99
CA THR A 252 8.60 -5.85 -20.25
C THR A 252 8.73 -4.34 -20.08
N ASN A 253 8.63 -3.81 -18.85
CA ASN A 253 8.86 -2.40 -18.58
C ASN A 253 10.21 -1.99 -19.11
N ASP A 254 10.34 -0.73 -19.56
CA ASP A 254 11.55 -0.07 -20.06
C ASP A 254 12.37 -0.82 -21.13
N ALA A 255 11.87 -1.96 -21.64
CA ALA A 255 12.51 -2.75 -22.68
C ALA A 255 12.54 -2.01 -24.04
N ILE A 256 11.62 -1.07 -24.22
CA ILE A 256 11.59 -0.10 -25.32
C ILE A 256 11.33 1.29 -24.73
N ALA A 257 11.80 2.35 -25.40
CA ALA A 257 11.59 3.74 -24.98
C ALA A 257 10.13 4.18 -25.23
N SER A 258 9.18 3.65 -24.45
CA SER A 258 7.74 3.83 -24.55
C SER A 258 7.09 3.51 -23.20
N THR A 259 5.99 4.19 -22.87
CA THR A 259 5.17 3.86 -21.69
C THR A 259 4.07 2.84 -21.97
N ALA A 260 3.89 2.45 -23.24
CA ALA A 260 2.85 1.51 -23.64
C ALA A 260 3.15 0.09 -23.17
N GLY A 261 2.29 -0.44 -22.29
CA GLY A 261 2.43 -1.78 -21.72
C GLY A 261 3.30 -1.84 -20.48
N ASP A 262 3.89 -0.71 -20.07
CA ASP A 262 4.66 -0.60 -18.84
C ASP A 262 3.72 -0.48 -17.63
N ASN A 263 4.07 -1.17 -16.56
CA ASN A 263 3.40 -1.13 -15.28
C ASN A 263 4.45 -0.88 -14.20
N TYR A 264 4.76 0.38 -13.97
CA TYR A 264 5.74 0.78 -12.97
C TYR A 264 5.17 0.62 -11.57
N TRP A 265 3.99 1.17 -11.27
CA TRP A 265 3.45 1.11 -9.91
C TRP A 265 3.17 -0.30 -9.40
N GLY A 266 2.71 -1.21 -10.26
CA GLY A 266 2.53 -2.62 -9.90
C GLY A 266 1.14 -3.00 -9.38
N TYR A 267 0.13 -2.13 -9.48
CA TYR A 267 -1.25 -2.42 -9.06
C TYR A 267 -1.99 -3.36 -10.01
N ASP A 268 -1.39 -4.51 -10.33
CA ASP A 268 -2.00 -5.57 -11.16
C ASP A 268 -1.40 -6.96 -10.84
N PRO A 269 -1.41 -7.42 -9.57
CA PRO A 269 -0.77 -8.69 -9.21
C PRO A 269 -1.54 -9.89 -9.76
N TYR A 270 -0.83 -10.96 -10.08
CA TYR A 270 -1.41 -12.24 -10.47
C TYR A 270 -1.02 -13.40 -9.55
N ASN A 271 -0.13 -13.16 -8.59
CA ASN A 271 0.18 -14.09 -7.50
C ASN A 271 0.44 -13.30 -6.21
N TYR A 272 -0.19 -13.74 -5.11
CA TYR A 272 -0.20 -12.98 -3.86
C TYR A 272 0.90 -13.37 -2.86
N PHE A 273 1.68 -14.43 -3.11
CA PHE A 273 2.73 -14.91 -2.21
C PHE A 273 4.13 -14.58 -2.69
N ALA A 274 4.34 -14.60 -4.01
CA ALA A 274 5.65 -14.35 -4.59
C ALA A 274 6.00 -12.87 -4.53
N ALA A 275 7.15 -12.57 -3.93
CA ALA A 275 7.82 -11.29 -4.11
C ALA A 275 8.28 -11.15 -5.57
N ASP A 276 8.08 -9.97 -6.15
CA ASP A 276 8.34 -9.70 -7.55
C ASP A 276 9.81 -9.96 -7.94
N ARG A 277 10.02 -10.76 -9.01
CA ARG A 277 11.36 -11.20 -9.42
C ARG A 277 12.17 -10.06 -10.06
N ARG A 278 11.54 -9.11 -10.75
CA ARG A 278 12.26 -8.00 -11.41
C ARG A 278 13.03 -7.18 -10.37
N TYR A 279 12.45 -7.05 -9.18
CA TYR A 279 12.97 -6.32 -8.03
C TYR A 279 14.04 -7.04 -7.21
N ALA A 280 14.45 -8.26 -7.57
CA ALA A 280 15.58 -8.93 -6.93
C ALA A 280 16.89 -8.75 -7.71
N ALA A 281 18.01 -8.55 -7.02
CA ALA A 281 19.34 -8.65 -7.64
C ALA A 281 19.69 -10.12 -7.91
N ASP A 282 19.44 -11.00 -6.92
CA ASP A 282 19.51 -12.45 -7.10
C ASP A 282 18.20 -12.98 -7.69
N LYS A 283 18.21 -13.22 -9.00
CA LYS A 283 17.08 -13.80 -9.74
C LYS A 283 17.16 -15.32 -9.84
N THR A 284 18.03 -16.00 -9.10
CA THR A 284 18.01 -17.48 -9.03
C THR A 284 16.78 -17.99 -8.27
N PRO A 285 16.39 -19.27 -8.40
CA PRO A 285 15.31 -19.85 -7.60
C PRO A 285 15.58 -19.72 -6.09
N GLY A 286 14.68 -19.04 -5.38
CA GLY A 286 14.78 -18.70 -3.97
C GLY A 286 15.50 -17.38 -3.68
N GLY A 287 16.12 -16.76 -4.68
CA GLY A 287 16.85 -15.50 -4.58
C GLY A 287 15.97 -14.32 -4.16
N PRO A 288 14.87 -14.00 -4.88
CA PRO A 288 13.94 -12.93 -4.50
C PRO A 288 13.40 -13.05 -3.08
N THR A 289 12.99 -14.26 -2.68
CA THR A 289 12.48 -14.52 -1.33
C THR A 289 13.52 -14.25 -0.25
N GLN A 290 14.76 -14.75 -0.44
CA GLN A 290 15.85 -14.53 0.51
C GLN A 290 16.29 -13.06 0.56
N GLU A 291 16.37 -12.41 -0.59
CA GLU A 291 16.76 -11.00 -0.69
C GLU A 291 15.71 -10.08 -0.03
N PHE A 292 14.42 -10.40 -0.18
CA PHE A 292 13.35 -9.71 0.54
C PHE A 292 13.50 -9.85 2.06
N GLN A 293 13.73 -11.06 2.56
CA GLN A 293 13.94 -11.30 4.00
C GLN A 293 15.17 -10.55 4.53
N GLN A 294 16.23 -10.45 3.73
CA GLN A 294 17.42 -9.66 4.07
C GLN A 294 17.13 -8.15 4.08
N MET A 295 16.30 -7.67 3.17
CA MET A 295 15.81 -6.29 3.16
C MET A 295 15.04 -5.99 4.45
N THR A 296 14.02 -6.78 4.79
CA THR A 296 13.23 -6.54 6.01
C THR A 296 14.09 -6.59 7.27
N LYS A 297 15.04 -7.54 7.36
CA LYS A 297 16.05 -7.58 8.41
C LYS A 297 16.84 -6.27 8.52
N ALA A 298 17.33 -5.72 7.40
CA ALA A 298 18.10 -4.48 7.41
C ALA A 298 17.27 -3.28 7.91
N PHE A 299 15.98 -3.21 7.54
CA PHE A 299 15.06 -2.21 8.07
C PHE A 299 14.82 -2.38 9.59
N HIS A 300 14.55 -3.60 10.03
CA HIS A 300 14.34 -3.94 11.44
C HIS A 300 15.58 -3.64 12.30
N GLU A 301 16.79 -3.89 11.80
CA GLU A 301 18.04 -3.54 12.50
C GLU A 301 18.21 -2.02 12.71
N GLN A 302 17.55 -1.20 11.89
CA GLN A 302 17.46 0.26 12.09
C GLN A 302 16.23 0.70 12.90
N GLY A 303 15.40 -0.26 13.35
CA GLY A 303 14.15 -0.02 14.07
C GLY A 303 13.03 0.56 13.18
N LEU A 304 13.13 0.38 11.86
CA LEU A 304 12.12 0.76 10.89
C LEU A 304 11.16 -0.39 10.66
N LYS A 305 9.86 -0.08 10.57
CA LYS A 305 8.86 -1.04 10.12
C LYS A 305 8.82 -1.09 8.60
N VAL A 306 8.44 -2.25 8.05
CA VAL A 306 8.20 -2.44 6.61
C VAL A 306 6.72 -2.73 6.37
N TYR A 307 6.06 -1.84 5.64
CA TYR A 307 4.70 -2.03 5.12
C TYR A 307 4.75 -2.32 3.62
N VAL A 308 3.76 -3.08 3.16
CA VAL A 308 3.57 -3.40 1.74
C VAL A 308 2.17 -2.99 1.34
N ASP A 309 2.06 -2.24 0.25
CA ASP A 309 0.80 -1.99 -0.43
C ASP A 309 0.34 -3.28 -1.13
N VAL A 310 -0.90 -3.71 -0.86
CA VAL A 310 -1.45 -4.98 -1.30
C VAL A 310 -2.77 -4.80 -2.05
N VAL A 311 -2.90 -5.53 -3.16
CA VAL A 311 -4.01 -5.38 -4.10
C VAL A 311 -4.80 -6.67 -4.16
N TYR A 312 -5.81 -6.78 -3.30
CA TYR A 312 -6.71 -7.95 -3.24
C TYR A 312 -8.11 -7.67 -3.81
N ASN A 313 -8.31 -6.49 -4.41
CA ASN A 313 -9.60 -6.13 -5.02
C ASN A 313 -9.74 -6.66 -6.46
N HIS A 314 -8.64 -6.93 -7.17
CA HIS A 314 -8.61 -7.49 -8.53
C HIS A 314 -7.34 -8.34 -8.78
N THR A 315 -7.12 -8.76 -10.03
CA THR A 315 -5.96 -9.55 -10.48
C THR A 315 -5.48 -9.15 -11.88
N GLY A 316 -4.23 -9.45 -12.22
CA GLY A 316 -3.63 -9.35 -13.57
C GLY A 316 -4.08 -10.37 -14.62
N GLU A 317 -5.19 -11.09 -14.41
CA GLU A 317 -5.83 -11.93 -15.44
C GLU A 317 -6.84 -11.18 -16.32
N GLU A 318 -6.91 -9.85 -16.20
CA GLU A 318 -7.76 -8.96 -17.02
C GLU A 318 -9.26 -9.34 -17.03
N GLY A 319 -10.04 -8.68 -17.88
CA GLY A 319 -11.46 -8.96 -18.07
C GLY A 319 -11.78 -9.97 -19.18
N VAL A 320 -12.92 -9.77 -19.82
CA VAL A 320 -13.37 -10.49 -21.01
C VAL A 320 -13.51 -9.54 -22.19
N ASP A 321 -13.53 -10.11 -23.39
CA ASP A 321 -13.92 -9.37 -24.59
C ASP A 321 -15.37 -8.87 -24.51
N SER A 322 -15.76 -8.04 -25.48
CA SER A 322 -17.11 -7.47 -25.56
C SER A 322 -18.21 -8.54 -25.68
N THR A 323 -17.89 -9.74 -26.18
CA THR A 323 -18.85 -10.85 -26.29
C THR A 323 -19.01 -11.65 -24.99
N GLY A 324 -18.12 -11.43 -24.02
CA GLY A 324 -18.04 -12.16 -22.76
C GLY A 324 -17.52 -13.58 -22.89
N ASN A 325 -17.02 -14.01 -24.06
CA ASN A 325 -16.62 -15.40 -24.29
C ASN A 325 -15.12 -15.60 -24.21
N ILE A 326 -14.34 -14.56 -24.54
CA ILE A 326 -12.90 -14.64 -24.69
C ILE A 326 -12.23 -13.94 -23.51
N SER A 327 -11.22 -14.59 -22.91
CA SER A 327 -10.47 -14.07 -21.75
C SER A 327 -9.06 -14.65 -21.70
N PRO A 328 -8.07 -13.91 -21.15
CA PRO A 328 -6.79 -14.50 -20.75
C PRO A 328 -6.97 -15.56 -19.66
N ILE A 329 -6.17 -16.62 -19.71
CA ILE A 329 -6.18 -17.73 -18.75
C ILE A 329 -4.74 -18.16 -18.47
N PHE A 330 -4.26 -17.95 -17.24
CA PHE A 330 -2.94 -18.44 -16.82
C PHE A 330 -2.80 -18.71 -15.31
N THR A 331 -3.83 -18.45 -14.48
CA THR A 331 -3.84 -18.81 -13.05
C THR A 331 -5.26 -19.21 -12.58
N MET A 332 -5.88 -18.44 -11.69
CA MET A 332 -7.16 -18.66 -11.01
C MET A 332 -8.32 -18.92 -11.96
N ARG A 333 -8.40 -18.22 -13.10
CA ARG A 333 -9.49 -18.36 -14.08
C ARG A 333 -9.57 -19.77 -14.64
N GLY A 334 -8.41 -20.36 -14.93
CA GLY A 334 -8.32 -21.72 -15.46
C GLY A 334 -8.50 -22.80 -14.38
N LEU A 335 -8.29 -22.46 -13.11
CA LEU A 335 -8.46 -23.38 -11.98
C LEU A 335 -9.91 -23.44 -11.51
N ASP A 336 -10.56 -22.31 -11.29
CA ASP A 336 -11.95 -22.26 -10.82
C ASP A 336 -12.58 -20.85 -10.93
N ASN A 337 -12.83 -20.37 -12.16
CA ASN A 337 -13.31 -19.01 -12.43
C ASN A 337 -14.46 -18.52 -11.50
N PRO A 338 -15.55 -19.29 -11.26
CA PRO A 338 -16.66 -18.83 -10.41
C PRO A 338 -16.32 -18.74 -8.91
N THR A 339 -15.27 -19.45 -8.45
CA THR A 339 -14.79 -19.34 -7.08
C THR A 339 -13.97 -18.07 -6.90
N TYR A 340 -13.02 -17.80 -7.80
CA TYR A 340 -12.05 -16.72 -7.63
C TYR A 340 -12.56 -15.34 -8.06
N TYR A 341 -13.47 -15.26 -9.04
CA TYR A 341 -13.96 -13.99 -9.56
C TYR A 341 -15.45 -13.78 -9.28
N GLU A 342 -15.81 -12.55 -8.94
CA GLU A 342 -17.22 -12.21 -8.79
C GLU A 342 -17.88 -12.12 -10.17
N LEU A 343 -18.75 -13.09 -10.47
CA LEU A 343 -19.47 -13.11 -11.76
C LEU A 343 -20.66 -12.16 -11.71
N SER A 344 -21.04 -11.61 -12.87
CA SER A 344 -22.30 -10.88 -12.98
C SER A 344 -23.51 -11.84 -12.99
N ASN A 345 -24.72 -11.30 -13.10
CA ASN A 345 -25.91 -12.11 -13.31
C ASN A 345 -25.83 -12.92 -14.62
N ASP A 346 -25.29 -12.32 -15.68
CA ASP A 346 -24.80 -13.05 -16.85
C ASP A 346 -23.39 -13.56 -16.57
N VAL A 347 -23.27 -14.87 -16.32
CA VAL A 347 -22.02 -15.53 -15.88
C VAL A 347 -20.86 -15.44 -16.87
N ARG A 348 -21.12 -14.94 -18.09
CA ARG A 348 -20.09 -14.64 -19.07
C ARG A 348 -19.28 -13.40 -18.69
N TYR A 349 -19.88 -12.47 -17.95
CA TYR A 349 -19.26 -11.22 -17.52
C TYR A 349 -18.99 -11.23 -16.02
N TYR A 350 -18.20 -10.26 -15.58
CA TYR A 350 -17.81 -10.07 -14.19
C TYR A 350 -18.50 -8.85 -13.59
N TYR A 351 -18.63 -8.87 -12.27
CA TYR A 351 -18.90 -7.70 -11.49
C TYR A 351 -17.58 -6.96 -11.20
N SER A 352 -17.61 -5.62 -11.19
CA SER A 352 -16.40 -4.80 -11.06
C SER A 352 -16.73 -3.48 -10.38
N ASP A 353 -16.00 -3.20 -9.30
CA ASP A 353 -16.03 -1.93 -8.56
C ASP A 353 -14.62 -1.29 -8.45
N ASN A 354 -13.62 -1.95 -9.05
CA ASN A 354 -12.21 -1.55 -9.03
C ASN A 354 -11.77 -0.74 -10.27
N GLY A 355 -12.53 -0.80 -11.38
CA GLY A 355 -12.22 -0.04 -12.61
C GLY A 355 -11.13 -0.64 -13.51
N VAL A 356 -10.50 -1.75 -13.11
CA VAL A 356 -9.45 -2.46 -13.87
C VAL A 356 -10.01 -3.71 -14.55
N GLY A 357 -10.75 -4.53 -13.80
CA GLY A 357 -11.17 -5.85 -14.24
C GLY A 357 -12.17 -6.49 -13.27
N PRO A 358 -12.29 -7.83 -13.27
CA PRO A 358 -13.19 -8.51 -12.35
C PRO A 358 -12.82 -8.22 -10.89
N ASN A 359 -13.82 -8.04 -10.02
CA ASN A 359 -13.57 -8.14 -8.59
C ASN A 359 -13.04 -9.55 -8.27
N LEU A 360 -11.99 -9.62 -7.46
CA LEU A 360 -11.67 -10.85 -6.74
C LEU A 360 -12.86 -11.17 -5.82
N ASN A 361 -13.31 -12.42 -5.77
CA ASN A 361 -14.53 -12.81 -5.07
C ASN A 361 -14.31 -12.90 -3.55
N THR A 362 -14.11 -11.76 -2.89
CA THR A 362 -13.82 -11.66 -1.46
C THR A 362 -14.97 -12.12 -0.57
N GLY A 363 -16.18 -12.27 -1.10
CA GLY A 363 -17.30 -12.94 -0.42
C GLY A 363 -17.15 -14.47 -0.35
N ASN A 364 -16.29 -15.08 -1.17
CA ASN A 364 -16.08 -16.53 -1.20
C ASN A 364 -15.10 -16.98 -0.10
N PRO A 365 -15.44 -17.98 0.75
CA PRO A 365 -14.56 -18.47 1.81
C PRO A 365 -13.14 -18.84 1.37
N VAL A 366 -13.00 -19.50 0.21
CA VAL A 366 -11.71 -19.96 -0.31
C VAL A 366 -10.81 -18.80 -0.70
N VAL A 367 -11.41 -17.75 -1.27
CA VAL A 367 -10.69 -16.53 -1.65
C VAL A 367 -10.32 -15.71 -0.42
N ARG A 368 -11.19 -15.65 0.59
CA ARG A 368 -10.85 -15.03 1.88
C ARG A 368 -9.65 -15.72 2.54
N ASP A 369 -9.63 -17.05 2.52
CA ASP A 369 -8.50 -17.83 3.04
C ASP A 369 -7.23 -17.58 2.23
N LEU A 370 -7.31 -17.51 0.90
CA LEU A 370 -6.17 -17.13 0.04
C LEU A 370 -5.55 -15.79 0.46
N ILE A 371 -6.38 -14.77 0.69
CA ILE A 371 -5.92 -13.44 1.10
C ILE A 371 -5.26 -13.47 2.49
N ILE A 372 -5.88 -14.15 3.45
CA ILE A 372 -5.38 -14.20 4.83
C ILE A 372 -4.10 -15.04 4.91
N ASP A 373 -4.03 -16.15 4.19
CA ASP A 373 -2.86 -17.01 4.11
C ASP A 373 -1.68 -16.28 3.46
N SER A 374 -1.91 -15.48 2.41
CA SER A 374 -0.85 -14.66 1.82
C SER A 374 -0.38 -13.59 2.79
N LEU A 375 -1.28 -12.83 3.41
CA LEU A 375 -0.91 -11.82 4.41
C LEU A 375 -0.10 -12.42 5.57
N ALA A 376 -0.48 -13.61 6.06
CA ALA A 376 0.28 -14.31 7.08
C ALA A 376 1.67 -14.73 6.60
N TYR A 377 1.80 -15.19 5.34
CA TYR A 377 3.09 -15.49 4.75
C TYR A 377 4.00 -14.25 4.70
N TRP A 378 3.48 -13.11 4.20
CA TRP A 378 4.24 -11.85 4.17
C TRP A 378 4.65 -11.40 5.58
N LYS A 379 3.74 -11.48 6.54
CA LYS A 379 4.02 -11.10 7.92
C LYS A 379 5.03 -12.04 8.57
N ASP A 380 4.76 -13.34 8.60
CA ASP A 380 5.47 -14.28 9.46
C ASP A 380 6.72 -14.87 8.79
N THR A 381 6.73 -14.97 7.46
CA THR A 381 7.87 -15.53 6.72
C THR A 381 8.76 -14.45 6.11
N LEU A 382 8.18 -13.39 5.56
CA LEU A 382 8.94 -12.32 4.90
C LEU A 382 9.28 -11.14 5.84
N GLY A 383 8.63 -11.06 6.99
CA GLY A 383 8.92 -10.07 8.02
C GLY A 383 8.15 -8.75 7.89
N VAL A 384 7.10 -8.67 7.07
CA VAL A 384 6.29 -7.45 6.92
C VAL A 384 5.56 -7.10 8.23
N ASP A 385 5.54 -5.82 8.61
CA ASP A 385 4.95 -5.33 9.86
C ASP A 385 3.50 -4.83 9.73
N GLY A 386 3.04 -4.61 8.50
CA GLY A 386 1.75 -4.01 8.22
C GLY A 386 1.47 -3.91 6.74
N PHE A 387 0.25 -3.54 6.39
CA PHE A 387 -0.24 -3.55 5.02
C PHE A 387 -1.14 -2.35 4.77
N ARG A 388 -0.97 -1.71 3.60
CA ARG A 388 -1.94 -0.75 3.05
C ARG A 388 -2.72 -1.44 1.95
N PHE A 389 -4.05 -1.39 2.03
CA PHE A 389 -4.94 -2.13 1.15
C PHE A 389 -5.55 -1.20 0.11
N ASP A 390 -5.18 -1.44 -1.14
CA ASP A 390 -5.72 -0.75 -2.32
C ASP A 390 -7.21 -1.06 -2.53
N LEU A 391 -7.97 0.00 -2.84
CA LEU A 391 -9.43 -0.02 -3.06
C LEU A 391 -10.19 -0.92 -2.07
N ALA A 392 -9.89 -0.77 -0.77
CA ALA A 392 -10.28 -1.71 0.28
C ALA A 392 -11.79 -1.98 0.44
N PRO A 393 -12.74 -1.10 0.03
CA PRO A 393 -14.16 -1.44 0.07
C PRO A 393 -14.54 -2.69 -0.72
N VAL A 394 -13.84 -3.01 -1.80
CA VAL A 394 -14.07 -4.26 -2.57
C VAL A 394 -13.75 -5.49 -1.72
N ILE A 395 -12.75 -5.40 -0.85
CA ILE A 395 -12.40 -6.46 0.10
C ILE A 395 -13.49 -6.60 1.16
N GLY A 396 -14.15 -5.50 1.52
CA GLY A 396 -15.31 -5.47 2.41
C GLY A 396 -16.63 -5.94 1.78
N ASN A 397 -16.65 -6.39 0.52
CA ASN A 397 -17.85 -6.88 -0.15
C ASN A 397 -18.29 -8.26 0.38
N ASP A 398 -19.52 -8.36 0.87
CA ASP A 398 -20.12 -9.65 1.30
C ASP A 398 -20.77 -10.43 0.15
N CYS A 399 -20.92 -9.82 -1.02
CA CYS A 399 -21.50 -10.47 -2.19
C CYS A 399 -20.55 -11.48 -2.83
N GLN A 400 -21.11 -12.58 -3.34
CA GLN A 400 -20.37 -13.56 -4.15
C GLN A 400 -20.70 -13.49 -5.64
N ARG A 401 -21.75 -12.75 -6.01
CA ARG A 401 -22.24 -12.68 -7.39
C ARG A 401 -23.13 -11.46 -7.62
N GLY A 402 -22.73 -10.63 -8.58
CA GLY A 402 -23.57 -9.62 -9.23
C GLY A 402 -24.10 -8.51 -8.32
N CYS A 403 -23.46 -8.26 -7.17
CA CYS A 403 -23.87 -7.21 -6.25
C CYS A 403 -22.71 -6.64 -5.43
N PHE A 404 -22.91 -5.47 -4.85
CA PHE A 404 -22.01 -4.89 -3.88
C PHE A 404 -22.72 -4.66 -2.54
N GLN A 405 -22.15 -5.20 -1.47
CA GLN A 405 -22.61 -4.95 -0.11
C GLN A 405 -21.41 -4.85 0.84
N PHE A 406 -20.93 -3.62 1.05
CA PHE A 406 -19.96 -3.36 2.11
C PHE A 406 -20.61 -3.55 3.49
N ASN A 407 -20.02 -4.40 4.33
CA ASN A 407 -20.60 -4.73 5.62
C ASN A 407 -19.55 -4.92 6.72
N LYS A 408 -19.23 -3.82 7.41
CA LYS A 408 -18.27 -3.82 8.53
C LYS A 408 -18.69 -4.66 9.74
N PHE A 409 -19.95 -5.09 9.82
CA PHE A 409 -20.48 -5.82 10.99
C PHE A 409 -20.53 -7.34 10.80
N ASN A 410 -20.30 -7.85 9.59
CA ASN A 410 -20.24 -9.29 9.37
C ASN A 410 -18.89 -9.84 9.86
N PRO A 411 -18.86 -10.69 10.92
CA PRO A 411 -17.60 -11.21 11.46
C PRO A 411 -16.86 -12.13 10.48
N GLU A 412 -17.56 -12.68 9.49
CA GLU A 412 -16.96 -13.53 8.46
C GLU A 412 -16.47 -12.71 7.25
N ASN A 413 -16.80 -11.42 7.16
CA ASN A 413 -16.26 -10.55 6.12
C ASN A 413 -14.73 -10.54 6.15
N ALA A 414 -14.08 -10.43 4.99
CA ALA A 414 -12.63 -10.48 4.88
C ALA A 414 -11.92 -9.48 5.81
N LEU A 415 -12.43 -8.25 5.93
CA LEU A 415 -11.85 -7.21 6.79
C LEU A 415 -11.86 -7.57 8.28
N ASN A 416 -12.96 -8.17 8.77
CA ASN A 416 -13.08 -8.59 10.17
C ASN A 416 -12.27 -9.86 10.45
N ARG A 417 -12.20 -10.78 9.48
CA ARG A 417 -11.35 -11.97 9.59
C ARG A 417 -9.88 -11.60 9.66
N MET A 418 -9.42 -10.62 8.86
CA MET A 418 -8.03 -10.12 8.94
C MET A 418 -7.71 -9.61 10.35
N VAL A 419 -8.55 -8.78 10.96
CA VAL A 419 -8.33 -8.28 12.34
C VAL A 419 -8.22 -9.43 13.35
N LYS A 420 -9.02 -10.48 13.16
CA LYS A 420 -9.07 -11.65 14.06
C LYS A 420 -7.88 -12.59 13.87
N GLU A 421 -7.47 -12.84 12.64
CA GLU A 421 -6.51 -13.88 12.26
C GLU A 421 -5.09 -13.34 12.06
N LEU A 422 -4.95 -12.03 11.84
CA LEU A 422 -3.69 -11.27 11.85
C LEU A 422 -3.78 -10.25 12.99
N PRO A 423 -3.44 -10.63 14.24
CA PRO A 423 -3.63 -9.78 15.40
C PRO A 423 -3.10 -8.36 15.16
N VAL A 424 -3.99 -7.37 15.26
CA VAL A 424 -3.65 -5.96 15.08
C VAL A 424 -2.79 -5.47 16.23
N ARG A 425 -1.89 -4.52 15.94
CA ARG A 425 -0.99 -3.99 16.95
C ARG A 425 -1.77 -3.25 18.05
N PRO A 426 -1.47 -3.50 19.34
CA PRO A 426 -2.10 -2.76 20.44
C PRO A 426 -1.77 -1.26 20.40
N ALA A 427 -2.69 -0.44 20.91
CA ALA A 427 -2.54 1.03 20.94
C ALA A 427 -1.28 1.52 21.67
N ASN A 428 -0.79 0.77 22.66
CA ASN A 428 0.43 1.06 23.42
C ASN A 428 1.68 0.34 22.88
N GLY A 429 1.58 -0.35 21.75
CA GLY A 429 2.66 -1.11 21.14
C GLY A 429 2.67 -2.57 21.56
N GLY A 430 3.59 -3.33 20.98
CA GLY A 430 3.67 -4.79 21.08
C GLY A 430 3.68 -5.44 19.72
N ASP A 431 3.57 -6.78 19.72
CA ASP A 431 3.49 -7.58 18.52
C ASP A 431 2.13 -7.38 17.83
N GLY A 432 2.13 -7.40 16.51
CA GLY A 432 0.92 -7.31 15.70
C GLY A 432 1.20 -6.75 14.31
N ALA A 433 0.14 -6.65 13.51
CA ALA A 433 0.15 -5.98 12.21
C ALA A 433 -0.50 -4.60 12.30
N ASP A 434 0.04 -3.65 11.53
CA ASP A 434 -0.61 -2.36 11.29
C ASP A 434 -1.44 -2.48 9.98
N LEU A 435 -2.77 -2.31 10.06
CA LEU A 435 -3.68 -2.46 8.91
C LEU A 435 -4.22 -1.09 8.47
N ILE A 436 -3.94 -0.70 7.23
CA ILE A 436 -4.30 0.60 6.66
C ILE A 436 -5.17 0.37 5.43
N ALA A 437 -6.32 1.03 5.34
CA ALA A 437 -7.20 0.97 4.18
C ALA A 437 -7.10 2.24 3.34
N GLU A 438 -7.16 2.08 2.02
CA GLU A 438 -7.73 3.09 1.14
C GLU A 438 -9.27 2.96 1.20
N PRO A 439 -10.00 3.87 1.87
CA PRO A 439 -11.38 3.64 2.21
C PRO A 439 -12.36 4.02 1.10
N TRP A 440 -11.96 3.86 -0.17
CA TRP A 440 -12.81 4.06 -1.33
C TRP A 440 -12.45 3.08 -2.45
N ALA A 441 -13.40 2.85 -3.33
CA ALA A 441 -13.27 2.17 -4.62
C ALA A 441 -13.91 3.07 -5.69
N VAL A 442 -13.87 2.68 -6.97
CA VAL A 442 -14.39 3.54 -8.08
C VAL A 442 -15.86 3.91 -7.89
N THR A 443 -16.65 2.99 -7.34
CA THR A 443 -18.11 3.13 -7.17
C THR A 443 -18.55 3.28 -5.70
N ASN A 444 -17.63 3.17 -4.73
CA ASN A 444 -17.97 3.03 -3.31
C ASN A 444 -17.04 3.82 -2.40
N TYR A 445 -17.57 4.78 -1.65
CA TYR A 445 -16.81 5.59 -0.68
C TYR A 445 -17.19 5.21 0.76
N GLN A 446 -16.19 4.85 1.58
CA GLN A 446 -16.33 4.27 2.91
C GLN A 446 -15.43 4.91 3.97
N MET A 447 -15.01 6.17 3.77
CA MET A 447 -14.23 6.92 4.78
C MET A 447 -14.97 6.94 6.12
N GLY A 448 -14.30 6.46 7.18
CA GLY A 448 -14.86 6.31 8.52
C GLY A 448 -15.73 5.06 8.72
N ASN A 449 -15.86 4.18 7.73
CA ASN A 449 -16.73 3.01 7.81
C ASN A 449 -15.99 1.67 7.94
N PHE A 450 -14.67 1.63 8.12
CA PHE A 450 -13.98 0.36 8.36
C PHE A 450 -14.19 -0.16 9.79
N PRO A 451 -14.09 -1.48 10.04
CA PRO A 451 -14.19 -2.03 11.38
C PRO A 451 -13.03 -1.57 12.28
N SER A 452 -13.22 -1.66 13.60
CA SER A 452 -12.15 -1.40 14.58
C SER A 452 -10.93 -2.29 14.31
N GLY A 453 -9.73 -1.74 14.46
CA GLY A 453 -8.47 -2.38 14.08
C GLY A 453 -7.90 -1.87 12.74
N TRP A 454 -8.66 -1.09 11.98
CA TRP A 454 -8.22 -0.50 10.72
C TRP A 454 -7.98 1.01 10.83
N ALA A 455 -6.79 1.44 10.42
CA ALA A 455 -6.52 2.83 10.08
C ALA A 455 -6.95 3.10 8.63
N GLU A 456 -7.20 4.36 8.28
CA GLU A 456 -7.68 4.77 6.96
C GLU A 456 -6.90 5.96 6.43
N TRP A 457 -6.54 5.92 5.14
CA TRP A 457 -6.07 7.08 4.38
C TRP A 457 -7.13 8.17 4.38
N ASN A 458 -6.79 9.34 4.93
CA ASN A 458 -7.74 10.43 5.13
C ASN A 458 -7.73 11.46 3.99
N ASP A 459 -8.60 11.27 2.99
CA ASP A 459 -8.79 12.22 1.89
C ASP A 459 -9.36 13.57 2.34
N LYS A 460 -10.15 13.61 3.42
CA LYS A 460 -10.66 14.87 3.99
C LYS A 460 -9.53 15.71 4.55
N PHE A 461 -8.53 15.08 5.18
CA PHE A 461 -7.32 15.77 5.63
C PHE A 461 -6.60 16.42 4.45
N ARG A 462 -6.29 15.60 3.43
CA ARG A 462 -5.63 16.02 2.19
C ARG A 462 -6.36 17.20 1.54
N ASP A 463 -7.65 17.04 1.28
CA ASP A 463 -8.43 17.99 0.50
C ASP A 463 -8.66 19.30 1.26
N SER A 464 -8.91 19.24 2.56
CA SER A 464 -9.17 20.44 3.37
C SER A 464 -7.94 21.35 3.46
N PHE A 465 -6.74 20.79 3.66
CA PHE A 465 -5.51 21.59 3.67
C PHE A 465 -5.07 22.04 2.28
N ARG A 466 -5.22 21.21 1.24
CA ARG A 466 -5.00 21.65 -0.14
C ARG A 466 -5.93 22.81 -0.52
N LYS A 467 -7.23 22.73 -0.19
CA LYS A 467 -8.19 23.83 -0.41
C LYS A 467 -7.81 25.09 0.36
N ALA A 468 -7.49 24.96 1.65
CA ALA A 468 -7.12 26.11 2.47
C ALA A 468 -5.90 26.87 1.92
N GLN A 469 -4.92 26.15 1.36
CA GLN A 469 -3.75 26.77 0.73
C GLN A 469 -4.02 27.27 -0.71
N ASN A 470 -4.72 26.48 -1.54
CA ASN A 470 -4.71 26.69 -3.00
C ASN A 470 -6.03 27.25 -3.56
N ARG A 471 -7.11 27.23 -2.79
CA ARG A 471 -8.47 27.64 -3.21
C ARG A 471 -9.01 28.83 -2.44
N LEU A 472 -8.15 29.61 -1.78
CA LEU A 472 -8.54 30.86 -1.11
C LEU A 472 -9.30 31.79 -2.07
N GLY A 473 -10.52 32.19 -1.69
CA GLY A 473 -11.39 33.02 -2.52
C GLY A 473 -12.14 32.28 -3.65
N VAL A 474 -11.94 30.97 -3.78
CA VAL A 474 -12.63 30.09 -4.75
C VAL A 474 -13.54 29.09 -4.03
N GLU A 475 -13.00 28.43 -2.99
CA GLU A 475 -13.74 27.50 -2.15
C GLU A 475 -13.66 27.94 -0.69
N ASN A 476 -14.75 27.69 0.05
CA ASN A 476 -14.84 28.04 1.46
C ASN A 476 -14.26 26.91 2.32
N VAL A 477 -13.30 27.24 3.18
CA VAL A 477 -12.76 26.34 4.21
C VAL A 477 -12.86 27.02 5.57
N PRO A 478 -13.93 26.77 6.34
CA PRO A 478 -14.12 27.36 7.66
C PRO A 478 -13.13 26.79 8.70
N PRO A 479 -12.82 27.52 9.79
CA PRO A 479 -11.86 27.06 10.80
C PRO A 479 -12.22 25.75 11.49
N ASN A 480 -13.51 25.39 11.61
CA ASN A 480 -13.90 24.12 12.22
C ASN A 480 -13.42 22.90 11.41
N GLU A 481 -13.38 23.02 10.08
CA GLU A 481 -12.86 21.97 9.22
C GLU A 481 -11.37 21.76 9.48
N LEU A 482 -10.59 22.84 9.53
CA LEU A 482 -9.16 22.79 9.87
C LEU A 482 -8.90 22.27 11.28
N ALA A 483 -9.66 22.76 12.26
CA ALA A 483 -9.57 22.32 13.65
C ALA A 483 -9.80 20.80 13.78
N THR A 484 -10.78 20.29 13.03
CA THR A 484 -11.11 18.87 13.01
C THR A 484 -9.96 18.04 12.44
N ARG A 485 -9.33 18.47 11.33
CA ARG A 485 -8.19 17.77 10.74
C ARG A 485 -6.94 17.80 11.62
N PHE A 486 -6.61 18.96 12.20
CA PHE A 486 -5.49 19.09 13.13
C PHE A 486 -5.64 18.19 14.37
N ALA A 487 -6.87 18.02 14.87
CA ALA A 487 -7.16 17.25 16.09
C ALA A 487 -7.46 15.76 15.83
N GLY A 488 -7.03 15.20 14.70
CA GLY A 488 -7.12 13.76 14.42
C GLY A 488 -8.46 13.29 13.85
N SER A 489 -9.26 14.19 13.27
CA SER A 489 -10.50 13.86 12.54
C SER A 489 -11.53 13.07 13.35
N ARG A 490 -11.86 13.56 14.55
CA ARG A 490 -12.83 12.91 15.44
C ARG A 490 -14.21 12.66 14.81
N ASP A 491 -14.57 13.45 13.80
CA ASP A 491 -15.82 13.32 13.04
C ASP A 491 -15.90 12.02 12.23
N LEU A 492 -14.76 11.39 11.94
CA LEU A 492 -14.66 10.18 11.14
C LEU A 492 -14.45 8.91 11.96
N PHE A 493 -13.83 9.02 13.15
CA PHE A 493 -13.29 7.85 13.86
C PHE A 493 -13.82 7.68 15.29
N GLN A 494 -14.39 8.72 15.91
CA GLN A 494 -14.75 8.63 17.32
C GLN A 494 -16.02 7.80 17.57
N ASP A 495 -16.97 7.79 16.64
CA ASP A 495 -18.31 7.24 16.84
C ASP A 495 -18.33 5.72 17.02
N ASP A 496 -17.36 5.01 16.46
CA ASP A 496 -17.17 3.57 16.60
C ASP A 496 -15.97 3.17 17.49
N GLY A 497 -15.44 4.12 18.26
CA GLY A 497 -14.43 3.88 19.29
C GLY A 497 -12.98 3.82 18.77
N ARG A 498 -12.75 4.13 17.50
CA ARG A 498 -11.41 4.41 17.00
C ARG A 498 -10.89 5.74 17.57
N GLN A 499 -9.61 5.97 17.35
CA GLN A 499 -8.77 6.97 18.02
C GLN A 499 -8.03 7.82 16.98
N PRO A 500 -7.42 8.96 17.35
CA PRO A 500 -6.79 9.88 16.39
C PRO A 500 -5.83 9.18 15.41
N TRP A 501 -5.04 8.22 15.90
CA TRP A 501 -4.05 7.48 15.14
C TRP A 501 -4.63 6.50 14.10
N HIS A 502 -5.95 6.32 14.03
CA HIS A 502 -6.58 5.62 12.91
C HIS A 502 -6.72 6.53 11.67
N SER A 503 -6.49 7.84 11.80
CA SER A 503 -6.36 8.76 10.69
C SER A 503 -4.92 8.71 10.14
N VAL A 504 -4.73 8.12 8.96
CA VAL A 504 -3.49 8.29 8.20
C VAL A 504 -3.59 9.59 7.42
N ASN A 505 -2.88 10.60 7.89
CA ASN A 505 -2.89 11.96 7.36
C ASN A 505 -1.84 12.08 6.27
N PHE A 506 -2.23 12.53 5.07
CA PHE A 506 -1.30 12.75 3.97
C PHE A 506 -1.73 13.98 3.17
N ILE A 507 -0.75 14.74 2.65
CA ILE A 507 -1.03 15.79 1.66
C ILE A 507 -0.90 15.25 0.24
N VAL A 508 -0.02 14.27 0.00
CA VAL A 508 0.19 13.62 -1.29
C VAL A 508 0.43 12.13 -1.10
N ALA A 509 0.20 11.37 -2.16
CA ALA A 509 0.49 9.95 -2.28
C ALA A 509 1.04 9.71 -3.69
N HIS A 510 1.34 8.46 -4.05
CA HIS A 510 1.69 8.11 -5.43
C HIS A 510 0.57 8.50 -6.43
N ASP A 511 -0.70 8.44 -6.00
CA ASP A 511 -1.85 8.94 -6.75
C ASP A 511 -1.93 10.47 -6.76
N GLY A 512 -1.78 11.04 -7.96
CA GLY A 512 -1.85 12.48 -8.17
C GLY A 512 -0.48 13.13 -8.25
N PHE A 513 -0.42 14.40 -7.84
CA PHE A 513 0.82 15.17 -7.84
C PHE A 513 1.70 14.86 -6.60
N THR A 514 3.01 14.94 -6.79
CA THR A 514 4.00 15.11 -5.71
C THR A 514 3.74 16.36 -4.87
N LEU A 515 4.36 16.46 -3.68
CA LEU A 515 4.13 17.60 -2.79
C LEU A 515 4.48 18.93 -3.46
N ARG A 516 5.61 18.97 -4.17
CA ARG A 516 6.00 20.12 -4.99
C ARG A 516 4.97 20.43 -6.07
N ASP A 517 4.53 19.42 -6.82
CA ASP A 517 3.66 19.64 -7.99
C ASP A 517 2.27 20.14 -7.61
N VAL A 518 1.74 19.77 -6.43
CA VAL A 518 0.49 20.36 -5.89
C VAL A 518 0.59 21.88 -5.74
N TYR A 519 1.79 22.41 -5.47
CA TYR A 519 2.04 23.85 -5.32
C TYR A 519 2.75 24.47 -6.54
N ASN A 520 3.02 23.69 -7.60
CA ASN A 520 3.71 24.16 -8.81
C ASN A 520 2.86 24.04 -10.08
N CYS A 521 1.77 23.27 -10.05
CA CYS A 521 0.99 22.93 -11.23
C CYS A 521 -0.47 23.37 -11.07
N ASN A 522 -1.01 24.09 -12.06
CA ASN A 522 -2.44 24.42 -12.08
C ASN A 522 -3.30 23.29 -12.69
N GLN A 523 -2.71 22.45 -13.55
CA GLN A 523 -3.36 21.39 -14.30
C GLN A 523 -2.37 20.26 -14.57
N LYS A 524 -2.87 19.04 -14.81
CA LYS A 524 -2.06 17.89 -15.21
C LYS A 524 -1.63 17.99 -16.69
N THR A 525 -0.46 17.46 -17.02
CA THR A 525 0.12 17.50 -18.38
C THR A 525 0.37 16.11 -18.96
N ASN A 526 -0.22 15.07 -18.37
CA ASN A 526 0.12 13.67 -18.62
C ASN A 526 0.22 13.30 -20.11
N SER A 527 -0.70 13.76 -20.96
CA SER A 527 -0.74 13.42 -22.39
C SER A 527 0.26 14.18 -23.29
N GLN A 528 0.94 15.19 -22.76
CA GLN A 528 1.84 16.08 -23.51
C GLN A 528 3.31 15.72 -23.33
N LEU A 529 3.61 14.83 -22.38
CA LEU A 529 4.96 14.48 -21.98
C LEU A 529 5.57 13.41 -22.91
N THR A 530 6.90 13.44 -23.02
CA THR A 530 7.69 12.43 -23.75
C THR A 530 7.81 11.14 -22.94
N TRP A 531 8.16 10.03 -23.61
CA TRP A 531 8.22 8.66 -23.04
C TRP A 531 8.86 8.58 -21.64
N ASP A 532 9.90 9.39 -21.39
CA ASP A 532 10.62 9.43 -20.13
C ASP A 532 9.85 10.10 -18.99
N LYS A 533 8.72 10.76 -19.26
CA LYS A 533 7.88 11.48 -18.28
C LYS A 533 6.38 11.17 -18.44
N GLY A 534 6.00 10.35 -19.42
CA GLY A 534 4.64 10.09 -19.87
C GLY A 534 4.67 9.56 -21.31
N PRO A 535 3.60 9.56 -22.10
CA PRO A 535 2.26 9.88 -21.69
C PRO A 535 1.72 8.86 -20.70
N SER A 536 0.94 9.35 -19.76
CA SER A 536 0.14 8.54 -18.86
C SER A 536 -1.33 8.91 -19.07
N ASP A 537 -2.19 7.93 -19.27
CA ASP A 537 -3.63 8.17 -19.37
C ASP A 537 -4.22 8.47 -17.99
N GLY A 538 -5.42 9.04 -17.94
CA GLY A 538 -6.16 9.20 -16.68
C GLY A 538 -5.57 10.18 -15.66
N GLY A 539 -5.63 9.80 -14.38
CA GLY A 539 -5.40 10.65 -13.22
C GLY A 539 -6.59 11.53 -12.83
N THR A 540 -6.64 12.02 -11.59
CA THR A 540 -7.71 12.93 -11.14
C THR A 540 -7.65 14.29 -11.84
N ASP A 541 -8.80 14.86 -12.18
CA ASP A 541 -8.89 16.26 -12.64
C ASP A 541 -8.99 17.24 -11.45
N ASN A 542 -9.33 16.75 -10.26
CA ASN A 542 -9.51 17.56 -9.07
C ASN A 542 -8.29 17.50 -8.13
N ASN A 543 -7.17 18.06 -8.58
CA ASN A 543 -5.91 18.02 -7.83
C ASN A 543 -5.86 19.01 -6.64
N LEU A 544 -6.79 19.97 -6.60
CA LEU A 544 -6.79 21.08 -5.62
C LEU A 544 -5.45 21.82 -5.56
N SER A 545 -4.79 21.94 -6.71
CA SER A 545 -3.45 22.50 -6.86
C SER A 545 -3.48 23.97 -7.31
N TRP A 546 -2.39 24.68 -7.05
CA TRP A 546 -2.14 26.04 -7.52
C TRP A 546 -0.63 26.29 -7.60
N ASP A 547 -0.15 26.89 -8.68
CA ASP A 547 1.27 27.17 -8.92
C ASP A 547 1.88 28.32 -8.09
N GLN A 548 1.12 28.83 -7.12
CA GLN A 548 1.46 30.01 -6.30
C GLN A 548 1.76 31.27 -7.12
N GLY A 549 1.14 31.39 -8.30
CA GLY A 549 1.40 32.50 -9.24
C GLY A 549 2.71 32.36 -10.01
N GLY A 550 3.32 31.17 -10.00
CA GLY A 550 4.58 30.89 -10.67
C GLY A 550 5.82 31.36 -9.91
N GLU A 551 5.69 31.80 -8.65
CA GLU A 551 6.81 32.33 -7.87
C GLU A 551 7.54 31.27 -7.04
N PRO A 552 8.81 30.93 -7.34
CA PRO A 552 9.51 29.79 -6.73
C PRO A 552 9.65 29.86 -5.20
N SER A 553 9.79 31.05 -4.62
CA SER A 553 9.89 31.22 -3.16
C SER A 553 8.55 30.92 -2.47
N LEU A 554 7.43 31.32 -3.09
CA LEU A 554 6.09 31.03 -2.56
C LEU A 554 5.72 29.55 -2.73
N GLN A 555 6.16 28.92 -3.82
CA GLN A 555 6.03 27.47 -4.03
C GLN A 555 6.71 26.67 -2.91
N ARG A 556 7.97 27.00 -2.60
CA ARG A 556 8.70 26.34 -1.50
C ARG A 556 8.08 26.64 -0.13
N GLN A 557 7.62 27.87 0.11
CA GLN A 557 6.88 28.20 1.33
C GLN A 557 5.60 27.35 1.47
N ALA A 558 4.78 27.25 0.42
CA ALA A 558 3.55 26.48 0.44
C ALA A 558 3.81 24.99 0.69
N THR A 559 4.88 24.46 0.08
CA THR A 559 5.33 23.06 0.27
C THR A 559 5.81 22.82 1.71
N ARG A 560 6.60 23.73 2.30
CA ARG A 560 6.99 23.64 3.72
C ARG A 560 5.80 23.69 4.67
N THR A 561 4.86 24.59 4.39
CA THR A 561 3.61 24.73 5.16
C THR A 561 2.82 23.42 5.11
N ALA A 562 2.67 22.81 3.93
CA ALA A 562 1.97 21.54 3.77
C ALA A 562 2.58 20.42 4.61
N LEU A 563 3.92 20.28 4.56
CA LEU A 563 4.63 19.28 5.36
C LEU A 563 4.46 19.54 6.88
N ALA A 564 4.46 20.79 7.31
CA ALA A 564 4.18 21.14 8.72
C ALA A 564 2.73 20.82 9.13
N LEU A 565 1.75 21.09 8.26
CA LEU A 565 0.35 20.76 8.54
C LEU A 565 0.18 19.25 8.77
N GLU A 566 0.83 18.42 7.95
CA GLU A 566 0.85 16.97 8.11
C GLU A 566 1.55 16.53 9.41
N MET A 567 2.79 16.97 9.62
CA MET A 567 3.63 16.49 10.73
C MET A 567 3.22 17.02 12.10
N LEU A 568 2.51 18.15 12.17
CA LEU A 568 2.04 18.74 13.43
C LEU A 568 0.59 18.38 13.77
N SER A 569 -0.12 17.68 12.89
CA SER A 569 -1.47 17.21 13.18
C SER A 569 -1.46 15.91 14.00
N ALA A 570 -2.46 15.75 14.89
CA ALA A 570 -2.75 14.46 15.50
C ALA A 570 -3.23 13.46 14.44
N GLY A 571 -2.92 12.17 14.63
CA GLY A 571 -3.03 11.13 13.61
C GLY A 571 -1.66 10.58 13.25
N VAL A 572 -1.57 9.74 12.22
CA VAL A 572 -0.30 9.16 11.73
C VAL A 572 0.03 9.79 10.37
N PRO A 573 1.12 10.55 10.22
CA PRO A 573 1.47 11.16 8.96
C PRO A 573 2.06 10.13 7.99
N MET A 574 1.72 10.30 6.72
CA MET A 574 2.32 9.59 5.60
C MET A 574 2.80 10.61 4.57
N MET A 575 4.11 10.62 4.36
CA MET A 575 4.76 11.41 3.32
C MET A 575 5.17 10.52 2.15
N THR A 576 5.21 11.08 0.94
CA THR A 576 5.69 10.37 -0.24
C THR A 576 7.20 10.58 -0.41
N GLY A 577 7.89 9.51 -0.78
CA GLY A 577 9.33 9.54 -0.94
C GLY A 577 9.78 10.51 -2.02
N GLY A 578 10.82 11.27 -1.69
CA GLY A 578 11.31 12.37 -2.52
C GLY A 578 10.74 13.73 -2.15
N ASP A 579 9.66 13.80 -1.35
CA ASP A 579 9.11 15.09 -0.91
C ASP A 579 10.12 15.86 -0.05
N GLU A 580 10.92 15.17 0.79
CA GLU A 580 12.01 15.75 1.58
C GLU A 580 13.10 16.41 0.72
N MET A 581 13.21 16.00 -0.54
CA MET A 581 14.16 16.55 -1.51
C MET A 581 13.44 17.29 -2.65
N TYR A 582 12.21 17.75 -2.43
CA TYR A 582 11.48 18.60 -3.37
C TYR A 582 11.31 17.98 -4.77
N ARG A 583 11.04 16.65 -4.80
CA ARG A 583 10.78 15.87 -6.02
C ARG A 583 9.63 16.45 -6.84
N THR A 584 9.74 16.38 -8.16
CA THR A 584 8.69 16.70 -9.13
C THR A 584 8.46 15.52 -10.05
N GLN A 585 7.26 15.41 -10.57
CA GLN A 585 6.86 14.51 -11.65
C GLN A 585 6.38 15.33 -12.87
N TYR A 586 6.84 16.58 -12.98
CA TYR A 586 6.64 17.46 -14.14
C TYR A 586 5.16 17.75 -14.45
N CYS A 587 4.34 17.84 -13.41
CA CYS A 587 2.89 17.92 -13.53
C CYS A 587 2.25 16.70 -14.24
N ASN A 588 2.94 15.55 -14.29
CA ASN A 588 2.27 14.27 -14.48
C ASN A 588 1.68 13.84 -13.14
N ASN A 589 0.37 13.64 -13.09
CA ASN A 589 -0.32 13.23 -11.86
C ASN A 589 -0.72 11.74 -11.85
N ASN A 590 -0.18 10.95 -12.77
CA ASN A 590 -0.49 9.53 -12.89
C ASN A 590 0.69 8.73 -13.47
N MET A 591 1.87 8.81 -12.86
CA MET A 591 3.09 8.15 -13.39
C MET A 591 3.13 6.61 -13.22
N TYR A 592 1.97 5.94 -13.32
CA TYR A 592 1.85 4.50 -13.08
C TYR A 592 2.60 3.63 -14.10
N ASN A 593 2.83 4.15 -15.30
CA ASN A 593 3.43 3.45 -16.44
C ASN A 593 4.79 4.02 -16.86
N VAL A 594 5.47 4.76 -15.98
CA VAL A 594 6.74 5.43 -16.31
C VAL A 594 7.87 4.87 -15.46
N ASP A 595 8.54 3.82 -15.95
CA ASP A 595 9.77 3.28 -15.36
C ASP A 595 10.99 4.02 -15.94
N SER A 596 11.27 5.21 -15.40
CA SER A 596 12.36 6.07 -15.88
C SER A 596 12.96 6.95 -14.77
N ALA A 597 14.12 7.54 -15.04
CA ALA A 597 14.79 8.50 -14.13
C ALA A 597 13.96 9.73 -13.78
N ALA A 598 12.88 10.04 -14.50
CA ALA A 598 11.96 11.11 -14.14
C ALA A 598 11.06 10.74 -12.95
N ASN A 599 10.83 9.44 -12.74
CA ASN A 599 9.95 8.93 -11.69
C ASN A 599 10.73 8.41 -10.48
N TRP A 600 11.91 7.82 -10.72
CA TRP A 600 12.85 7.39 -9.68
C TRP A 600 13.31 8.58 -8.82
N LEU A 601 13.71 8.32 -7.57
CA LEU A 601 14.19 9.38 -6.67
C LEU A 601 15.53 9.94 -7.16
N ASN A 602 15.70 11.26 -7.09
CA ASN A 602 16.93 11.93 -7.49
C ASN A 602 17.62 12.59 -6.29
N TYR A 603 18.60 11.89 -5.71
CA TYR A 603 19.33 12.34 -4.52
C TYR A 603 20.18 13.60 -4.74
N ASP A 604 20.48 13.98 -5.99
CA ASP A 604 21.14 15.27 -6.26
C ASP A 604 20.25 16.47 -5.89
N ASN A 605 18.93 16.29 -5.79
CA ASN A 605 18.03 17.33 -5.32
C ASN A 605 18.34 17.78 -3.88
N ILE A 606 18.95 16.92 -3.05
CA ILE A 606 19.38 17.32 -1.69
C ILE A 606 20.44 18.42 -1.77
N LYS A 607 21.33 18.35 -2.77
CA LYS A 607 22.36 19.38 -3.01
C LYS A 607 21.75 20.65 -3.62
N GLU A 608 20.69 20.52 -4.43
CA GLU A 608 19.98 21.64 -5.04
C GLU A 608 19.09 22.39 -4.04
N TYR A 609 18.46 21.67 -3.12
CA TYR A 609 17.51 22.19 -2.12
C TYR A 609 17.90 21.82 -0.67
N PRO A 610 19.12 22.13 -0.22
CA PRO A 610 19.61 21.67 1.09
C PRO A 610 18.80 22.21 2.26
N HIS A 611 18.33 23.47 2.16
CA HIS A 611 17.48 24.08 3.18
C HIS A 611 16.13 23.37 3.34
N PHE A 612 15.56 22.88 2.23
CA PHE A 612 14.29 22.15 2.27
C PHE A 612 14.49 20.77 2.90
N PHE A 613 15.55 20.06 2.51
CA PHE A 613 15.90 18.78 3.12
C PHE A 613 16.15 18.88 4.63
N ASN A 614 16.94 19.87 5.05
CA ASN A 614 17.21 20.14 6.47
C ASN A 614 15.94 20.48 7.24
N TYR A 615 15.03 21.29 6.65
CA TYR A 615 13.73 21.59 7.22
C TYR A 615 12.91 20.31 7.46
N SER A 616 12.79 19.45 6.44
CA SER A 616 12.07 18.19 6.53
C SER A 616 12.63 17.31 7.65
N GLN A 617 13.95 17.07 7.68
CA GLN A 617 14.59 16.25 8.70
C GLN A 617 14.34 16.79 10.12
N LYS A 618 14.48 18.11 10.32
CA LYS A 618 14.25 18.75 11.63
C LYS A 618 12.78 18.66 12.06
N LEU A 619 11.84 18.80 11.13
CA LEU A 619 10.41 18.69 11.39
C LEU A 619 10.00 17.25 11.78
N LEU A 620 10.50 16.23 11.07
CA LEU A 620 10.30 14.83 11.43
C LEU A 620 10.89 14.52 12.80
N ALA A 621 12.10 15.00 13.09
CA ALA A 621 12.74 14.85 14.39
C ALA A 621 11.92 15.53 15.51
N PHE A 622 11.37 16.72 15.26
CA PHE A 622 10.49 17.41 16.20
C PHE A 622 9.24 16.58 16.49
N ARG A 623 8.55 16.11 15.44
CA ARG A 623 7.38 15.26 15.63
C ARG A 623 7.70 14.04 16.50
N ASN A 624 8.81 13.35 16.25
CA ASN A 624 9.23 12.18 17.05
C ASN A 624 9.56 12.53 18.51
N ALA A 625 10.11 13.71 18.76
CA ALA A 625 10.47 14.15 20.12
C ALA A 625 9.27 14.58 20.96
N HIS A 626 8.15 14.97 20.34
CA HIS A 626 7.04 15.63 21.02
C HIS A 626 5.76 14.78 21.06
N ALA A 627 5.56 14.09 22.18
CA ALA A 627 4.40 13.21 22.41
C ALA A 627 3.05 13.93 22.35
N ALA A 628 3.02 15.24 22.58
CA ALA A 628 1.80 16.05 22.48
C ALA A 628 1.18 16.05 21.08
N LEU A 629 1.98 15.82 20.03
CA LEU A 629 1.53 15.71 18.65
C LEU A 629 1.04 14.31 18.28
N ARG A 630 1.22 13.33 19.17
CA ARG A 630 0.96 11.91 18.93
C ARG A 630 0.04 11.31 20.01
N PRO A 631 -1.13 11.95 20.27
CA PRO A 631 -2.00 11.56 21.36
C PRO A 631 -2.60 10.17 21.11
N ALA A 632 -2.73 9.38 22.19
CA ALA A 632 -3.38 8.07 22.12
C ALA A 632 -4.91 8.18 22.03
N ASP A 633 -5.48 9.25 22.60
CA ASP A 633 -6.90 9.55 22.65
C ASP A 633 -7.21 10.93 22.06
N PHE A 634 -8.45 11.18 21.66
CA PHE A 634 -8.88 12.51 21.25
C PHE A 634 -8.74 13.54 22.38
N PHE A 635 -8.31 14.75 22.02
CA PHE A 635 -8.29 15.90 22.93
C PHE A 635 -9.70 16.21 23.46
N LYS A 636 -9.80 16.49 24.76
CA LYS A 636 -11.04 16.77 25.49
C LYS A 636 -11.35 18.26 25.58
N GLY A 637 -10.35 19.12 25.44
CA GLY A 637 -10.47 20.56 25.66
C GLY A 637 -10.69 20.90 27.13
N THR A 638 -10.10 20.11 28.04
CA THR A 638 -10.26 20.24 29.50
C THR A 638 -8.91 20.20 30.20
N ASP A 639 -8.82 20.88 31.34
CA ASP A 639 -7.68 20.78 32.27
C ASP A 639 -7.86 19.53 33.15
N ASN A 640 -6.98 18.55 32.95
CA ASN A 640 -6.99 17.25 33.63
C ASN A 640 -5.93 17.15 34.74
N ASN A 641 -4.93 18.05 34.78
CA ASN A 641 -3.85 18.02 35.77
C ASN A 641 -3.89 19.19 36.79
N GLY A 642 -4.80 20.14 36.62
CA GLY A 642 -5.02 21.29 37.48
C GLY A 642 -4.02 22.44 37.31
N ASN A 643 -3.29 22.50 36.19
CA ASN A 643 -2.28 23.54 35.94
C ASN A 643 -2.86 24.80 35.27
N GLY A 644 -4.17 24.82 34.98
CA GLY A 644 -4.87 25.93 34.35
C GLY A 644 -4.84 25.92 32.83
N LEU A 645 -4.30 24.88 32.19
CA LEU A 645 -4.31 24.68 30.74
C LEU A 645 -5.21 23.50 30.37
N LYS A 646 -5.91 23.63 29.23
CA LYS A 646 -6.56 22.48 28.60
C LYS A 646 -5.51 21.67 27.83
N ASP A 647 -5.71 20.36 27.70
CA ASP A 647 -4.93 19.51 26.79
C ASP A 647 -4.79 20.09 25.37
N LEU A 648 -5.86 20.70 24.86
CA LEU A 648 -5.88 21.50 23.63
C LEU A 648 -6.73 22.77 23.81
N THR A 649 -6.16 23.92 23.47
CA THR A 649 -6.85 25.21 23.43
C THR A 649 -6.79 25.81 22.03
N TRP A 650 -7.93 26.05 21.39
CA TRP A 650 -8.03 26.76 20.12
C TRP A 650 -7.96 28.26 20.32
N LEU A 651 -7.36 28.98 19.38
CA LEU A 651 -7.08 30.41 19.51
C LEU A 651 -7.30 31.15 18.18
N ARG A 652 -7.89 32.33 18.28
CA ARG A 652 -7.96 33.32 17.21
C ARG A 652 -6.70 34.18 17.18
N SER A 653 -6.59 35.05 16.17
CA SER A 653 -5.47 35.99 16.06
C SER A 653 -5.41 37.02 17.21
N ASP A 654 -6.50 37.28 17.91
CA ASP A 654 -6.51 38.17 19.08
C ASP A 654 -6.11 37.46 20.39
N GLY A 655 -5.80 36.17 20.35
CA GLY A 655 -5.39 35.36 21.50
C GLY A 655 -6.56 34.82 22.35
N ASN A 656 -7.81 35.07 21.96
CA ASN A 656 -8.98 34.53 22.62
C ASN A 656 -9.43 33.19 22.00
N GLU A 657 -10.13 32.37 22.78
CA GLU A 657 -10.76 31.15 22.26
C GLU A 657 -11.86 31.51 21.23
N PRO A 658 -11.93 30.78 20.09
CA PRO A 658 -12.99 30.97 19.10
C PRO A 658 -14.35 30.51 19.64
N ASP A 659 -15.40 31.23 19.26
CA ASP A 659 -16.79 30.82 19.47
C ASP A 659 -17.31 30.02 18.26
N SER A 660 -18.56 29.56 18.33
CA SER A 660 -19.19 28.81 17.24
C SER A 660 -19.28 29.62 15.94
N ASN A 661 -19.45 30.95 16.04
CA ASN A 661 -19.56 31.81 14.86
C ASN A 661 -18.23 31.84 14.12
N TYR A 662 -17.12 32.07 14.84
CA TYR A 662 -15.77 32.04 14.28
C TYR A 662 -15.47 30.70 13.59
N PHE A 663 -15.78 29.61 14.28
CA PHE A 663 -15.54 28.26 13.75
C PHE A 663 -16.32 27.97 12.46
N SER A 664 -17.53 28.49 12.33
CA SER A 664 -18.39 28.28 11.15
C SER A 664 -18.20 29.30 10.03
N ASP A 665 -17.50 30.42 10.28
CA ASP A 665 -17.37 31.52 9.32
C ASP A 665 -16.25 31.23 8.31
N PRO A 666 -16.58 31.03 7.02
CA PRO A 666 -15.57 30.74 6.00
C PRO A 666 -14.68 31.93 5.64
N ASN A 667 -14.96 33.13 6.16
CA ASN A 667 -14.09 34.31 5.99
C ASN A 667 -12.97 34.39 7.05
N GLN A 668 -12.97 33.48 8.02
CA GLN A 668 -11.88 33.38 9.01
C GLN A 668 -10.79 32.46 8.47
N HIS A 669 -9.59 33.03 8.29
CA HIS A 669 -8.45 32.36 7.66
C HIS A 669 -7.24 32.24 8.59
N PHE A 670 -7.47 32.39 9.89
CA PHE A 670 -6.45 32.19 10.91
C PHE A 670 -6.98 31.16 11.91
N LEU A 671 -6.12 30.24 12.31
CA LEU A 671 -6.42 29.36 13.44
C LEU A 671 -5.10 29.00 14.11
N ALA A 672 -5.08 29.13 15.42
CA ALA A 672 -3.97 28.67 16.24
C ALA A 672 -4.46 27.68 17.29
N TYR A 673 -3.54 26.89 17.82
CA TYR A 673 -3.78 26.05 18.96
C TYR A 673 -2.59 25.99 19.90
N ARG A 674 -2.88 25.78 21.18
CA ARG A 674 -1.92 25.47 22.23
C ARG A 674 -2.19 24.07 22.75
N LEU A 675 -1.16 23.23 22.79
CA LEU A 675 -1.16 21.94 23.47
C LEU A 675 -0.49 22.07 24.83
N ASP A 676 -1.07 21.48 25.87
CA ASP A 676 -0.38 21.28 27.14
C ASP A 676 0.45 20.01 27.08
N GLY A 677 1.77 20.19 26.97
CA GLY A 677 2.71 19.08 26.89
C GLY A 677 2.72 18.22 28.15
N SER A 678 2.46 18.82 29.32
CA SER A 678 2.51 18.11 30.60
C SER A 678 1.37 17.11 30.81
N GLU A 679 0.22 17.29 30.14
CA GLU A 679 -0.87 16.29 30.12
C GLU A 679 -0.61 15.14 29.15
N LEU A 680 0.19 15.39 28.12
CA LEU A 680 0.40 14.46 27.00
C LEU A 680 1.74 13.72 27.09
N GLY A 681 2.45 13.86 28.22
CA GLY A 681 3.75 13.22 28.46
C GLY A 681 4.89 13.81 27.63
N ASP A 682 4.78 15.07 27.22
CA ASP A 682 5.79 15.79 26.46
C ASP A 682 6.89 16.37 27.37
N GLY A 683 8.08 16.60 26.81
CA GLY A 683 9.21 17.20 27.50
C GLY A 683 9.14 18.73 27.59
N VAL A 684 8.33 19.39 26.76
CA VAL A 684 8.08 20.84 26.84
C VAL A 684 6.76 21.14 27.54
N GLN A 685 6.63 22.36 28.08
CA GLN A 685 5.42 22.73 28.82
C GLN A 685 4.23 22.95 27.89
N SER A 686 4.44 23.67 26.79
CA SER A 686 3.42 23.89 25.78
C SER A 686 4.01 23.89 24.38
N ILE A 687 3.20 23.47 23.41
CA ILE A 687 3.44 23.68 21.99
C ILE A 687 2.37 24.64 21.49
N TYR A 688 2.75 25.64 20.70
CA TYR A 688 1.81 26.53 20.03
C TYR A 688 2.03 26.49 18.53
N VAL A 689 0.95 26.30 17.77
CA VAL A 689 0.97 26.31 16.32
C VAL A 689 -0.04 27.33 15.83
N ALA A 690 0.35 28.18 14.89
CA ALA A 690 -0.55 29.10 14.22
C ALA A 690 -0.47 28.91 12.71
N TYR A 691 -1.63 28.70 12.08
CA TYR A 691 -1.76 28.61 10.64
C TYR A 691 -2.51 29.84 10.11
N ASN A 692 -1.85 30.57 9.23
CA ASN A 692 -2.43 31.67 8.48
C ASN A 692 -2.70 31.22 7.04
N SER A 693 -3.95 30.86 6.73
CA SER A 693 -4.40 30.54 5.37
C SER A 693 -4.75 31.78 4.55
N TRP A 694 -4.73 32.98 5.16
CA TRP A 694 -4.93 34.24 4.45
C TRP A 694 -3.73 34.56 3.54
N SER A 695 -3.99 35.32 2.47
CA SER A 695 -2.94 35.78 1.55
C SER A 695 -2.06 36.88 2.13
N GLY A 696 -2.53 37.62 3.14
CA GLY A 696 -1.80 38.67 3.82
C GLY A 696 -1.31 38.29 5.21
N ASN A 697 -0.45 39.13 5.78
CA ASN A 697 0.07 38.94 7.13
C ASN A 697 -1.02 39.17 8.18
N ILE A 698 -0.98 38.38 9.25
CA ILE A 698 -1.85 38.52 10.41
C ILE A 698 -0.98 38.66 11.65
N GLN A 699 -1.16 39.78 12.37
CA GLN A 699 -0.55 39.96 13.69
C GLN A 699 -1.34 39.14 14.71
N ALA A 700 -0.71 38.11 15.28
CA ALA A 700 -1.31 37.22 16.26
C ALA A 700 -0.84 37.58 17.68
N THR A 701 -1.77 37.70 18.61
CA THR A 701 -1.47 37.78 20.05
C THR A 701 -1.12 36.40 20.58
N LEU A 702 0.07 36.26 21.17
CA LEU A 702 0.52 34.99 21.73
C LEU A 702 -0.22 34.70 23.06
N PRO A 703 -0.45 33.42 23.40
CA PRO A 703 -1.01 33.07 24.70
C PRO A 703 -0.14 33.60 25.83
N PRO A 704 -0.74 33.98 26.98
CA PRO A 704 0.04 34.35 28.15
C PRO A 704 1.01 33.22 28.55
N ASN A 705 2.25 33.61 28.83
CA ASN A 705 3.26 32.70 29.34
C ASN A 705 2.81 32.14 30.69
N LEU A 706 3.13 30.87 30.95
CA LEU A 706 3.06 30.31 32.30
C LEU A 706 4.11 30.96 33.22
N PRO A 707 3.90 30.93 34.55
CA PRO A 707 4.84 31.50 35.51
C PRO A 707 6.28 30.98 35.29
N GLY A 708 7.20 31.90 35.01
CA GLY A 708 8.63 31.59 34.80
C GLY A 708 8.95 30.97 33.43
N LYS A 709 8.02 31.01 32.48
CA LYS A 709 8.16 30.46 31.14
C LYS A 709 8.16 31.53 30.05
N GLN A 710 8.69 31.20 28.89
CA GLN A 710 8.66 32.07 27.70
C GLN A 710 8.43 31.28 26.42
N TRP A 711 7.87 31.93 25.41
CA TRP A 711 7.73 31.37 24.06
C TRP A 711 9.04 31.47 23.28
N TYR A 712 9.40 30.36 22.64
CA TYR A 712 10.54 30.26 21.74
C TYR A 712 10.10 29.79 20.36
N ARG A 713 10.55 30.47 19.30
CA ARG A 713 10.28 30.06 17.92
C ARG A 713 11.13 28.87 17.54
N VAL A 714 10.44 27.79 17.20
CA VAL A 714 11.04 26.58 16.65
C VAL A 714 11.13 26.70 15.13
N ALA A 715 10.00 26.99 14.48
CA ALA A 715 9.91 27.03 13.03
C ALA A 715 8.94 28.11 12.53
N ASP A 716 9.21 28.63 11.35
CA ASP A 716 8.32 29.53 10.61
C ASP A 716 8.53 29.25 9.12
N THR A 717 7.46 28.85 8.43
CA THR A 717 7.56 28.37 7.04
C THR A 717 7.77 29.50 6.03
N ALA A 718 7.63 30.75 6.46
CA ALA A 718 7.72 31.92 5.60
C ALA A 718 9.10 32.09 4.94
N GLY A 719 9.11 32.69 3.76
CA GLY A 719 10.33 32.84 2.95
C GLY A 719 11.50 33.55 3.64
N PHE A 720 11.27 34.43 4.62
CA PHE A 720 12.36 35.14 5.31
C PHE A 720 13.26 34.22 6.15
N MET A 721 12.77 33.02 6.52
CA MET A 721 13.49 32.02 7.30
C MET A 721 14.17 30.94 6.44
N GLU A 722 14.05 31.01 5.11
CA GLU A 722 14.53 29.94 4.22
C GLU A 722 16.04 29.70 4.30
N SER A 723 16.84 30.76 4.45
CA SER A 723 18.30 30.64 4.62
C SER A 723 18.72 30.02 5.96
N GLN A 724 17.78 29.81 6.87
CA GLN A 724 17.98 29.22 8.20
C GLN A 724 17.24 27.88 8.32
N ASP A 725 17.02 27.20 7.18
CA ASP A 725 16.28 25.95 7.06
C ASP A 725 14.85 26.01 7.62
N ASN A 726 14.27 27.21 7.78
CA ASN A 726 12.95 27.42 8.38
C ASN A 726 12.74 26.80 9.78
N PHE A 727 13.81 26.34 10.44
CA PHE A 727 13.73 25.51 11.63
C PHE A 727 15.00 25.62 12.48
N ASN A 728 14.83 26.07 13.73
CA ASN A 728 15.88 26.18 14.73
C ASN A 728 16.22 24.80 15.32
N ALA A 729 17.51 24.51 15.50
CA ALA A 729 17.93 23.26 16.13
C ALA A 729 17.47 23.18 17.60
N PRO A 730 17.24 21.98 18.15
CA PRO A 730 16.90 21.81 19.56
C PRO A 730 17.88 22.53 20.50
N GLY A 731 17.35 23.36 21.41
CA GLY A 731 18.13 24.20 22.32
C GLY A 731 18.64 25.51 21.73
N SER A 732 18.43 25.77 20.44
CA SER A 732 18.74 27.03 19.75
C SER A 732 17.47 27.75 19.31
N GLU A 733 16.32 27.45 19.92
CA GLU A 733 15.06 28.11 19.60
C GLU A 733 15.14 29.61 19.96
N GLU A 734 14.50 30.46 19.15
CA GLU A 734 14.63 31.91 19.30
C GLU A 734 13.62 32.45 20.32
N LEU A 735 14.10 33.09 21.39
CA LEU A 735 13.25 33.71 22.39
C LEU A 735 12.39 34.83 21.77
N LEU A 736 11.08 34.76 21.96
CA LEU A 736 10.16 35.84 21.61
C LEU A 736 9.96 36.76 22.81
N THR A 737 10.28 38.05 22.64
CA THR A 737 10.15 39.07 23.71
C THR A 737 8.85 39.85 23.65
N GLY A 738 8.10 39.76 22.56
CA GLY A 738 6.81 40.45 22.36
C GLY A 738 5.62 39.59 22.76
N SER A 739 4.47 40.23 23.02
CA SER A 739 3.19 39.56 23.21
C SER A 739 2.45 39.28 21.90
N THR A 740 3.02 39.69 20.77
CA THR A 740 2.47 39.49 19.42
C THR A 740 3.54 38.95 18.47
N TYR A 741 3.09 38.31 17.39
CA TYR A 741 3.94 37.82 16.30
C TYR A 741 3.23 38.03 14.96
N ASP A 742 3.93 38.56 13.95
CA ASP A 742 3.39 38.73 12.60
C ASP A 742 3.53 37.42 11.81
N VAL A 743 2.43 36.66 11.70
CA VAL A 743 2.39 35.41 10.94
C VAL A 743 2.16 35.77 9.47
N ASN A 744 3.14 35.49 8.61
CA ASN A 744 3.06 35.83 7.18
C ASN A 744 1.90 35.12 6.47
N GLY A 745 1.42 35.70 5.38
CA GLY A 745 0.38 35.07 4.55
C GLY A 745 0.78 33.67 4.09
N ARG A 746 -0.15 32.72 4.12
CA ARG A 746 0.02 31.32 3.68
C ARG A 746 1.21 30.62 4.36
N SER A 747 1.39 30.87 5.66
CA SER A 747 2.50 30.31 6.44
C SER A 747 2.01 29.69 7.75
N LEU A 748 2.90 28.93 8.37
CA LEU A 748 2.70 28.30 9.68
C LEU A 748 3.84 28.67 10.62
N LEU A 749 3.48 29.02 11.85
CA LEU A 749 4.39 29.29 12.96
C LEU A 749 4.31 28.15 13.98
N LEU A 750 5.46 27.68 14.45
CA LEU A 750 5.60 26.69 15.53
C LEU A 750 6.46 27.25 16.65
N LEU A 751 5.90 27.26 17.85
CA LEU A 751 6.56 27.69 19.09
C LEU A 751 6.51 26.59 20.13
N ILE A 752 7.46 26.64 21.06
CA ILE A 752 7.42 25.88 22.32
C ILE A 752 7.63 26.82 23.50
N GLU A 753 7.04 26.45 24.63
CA GLU A 753 7.17 27.16 25.89
C GLU A 753 8.15 26.38 26.81
N LYS A 754 9.22 27.06 27.26
CA LYS A 754 10.28 26.48 28.09
C LYS A 754 10.51 27.24 29.37
#